data_AF-A0A7W1SKR6-F1
#
_entry.id   AF-A0A7W1SKR6-F1
#
_cell.length_a   1.000
_cell.length_b   1.000
_cell.length_c   1.000
_cell.angle_alpha   90.00
_cell.angle_beta   90.00
_cell.angle_gamma   90.00
#
_symmetry.space_group_name_H-M   'P 1'
#
loop_
_entity.id
_entity.type
_entity.pdbx_description
1 polymer ?
#
loop_
_entity_poly.entity_id
_entity_poly.type
_entity_poly.pdbx_seq_one_letter_code
_entity_poly.pdbx_strand_id
1 'polypeptide(L)'
;MTGAAGEMPFLDHLEELRSRLLRSLAAVIVGFGIGLWAVQQFQLVSLLKAPIAPYLLDGKLIVTSPTEPVMIVFKLGFLVGLVLASPVILWQLWAFLAPALYEREKRALVPSLFVGLLLFLTGAAVAYLLVVPQALRVLFSFQSEAISPFITYDAWFGFVLQIVLALGISFELPLVMIILSWLGVIGPGELHRFRRFAVVCAFIAGAVLSPGADLLSMLMMTVPLLLLYEIGVAGSAVVHRRRRKAAAIATLLLLGLGLGLGPGAATADAQVPGADDVLDEEEGRQGETRQGQSLDSATARRLGLPTAPSRSFATPDSVVQELLNRRGYRPTRYRADSATVFVENQEVRLHGQALTERQGALLEADSITYRQDSCILDASGSPHLFDNGQVLVGESISYDTCRRRGMIQDALTNFTEGSTVWFLRGSIAQDSSSSRIYAGSSDITSCDLPTPHYHFASRQMKWVSRSVLVARPVTLYVRDVPILWLPFIFQDMRPGRHSGILVPQFGINDLVRPTRGYNRQVTNLGYYWAPNDYLDFTGRLDWFANRYVQYGVTGQYRWLNRFVAGNVGFNEQRQVGGGSGLALRWDHRQTFDLSTSLNLNFNYASNTRVVRQNAIDPLQNTQQISSSLNFSKRYGWGTLTVGGNRRQDITDGSVQQLLPALTVSPAPLALGRNITWSPGLSFTNNTTSNTGLPNLIQVLPGGGLDTIEVTGGSRVTALNFDTPVRFGSFNWQNSIQTTDETETGRDSVRFLVDDPATSDPADSILVSRSFPGDFRSTLDWNTGINLPILFRGSWKLQPALGIANTTSGPFALRNRNTGGAWVQQGKRFRIGVSSTPTLFAFYPGIGPLQRIRHSFSPVISYNFEPAADVPEAYARAIVQPGQAFQLRSDARQLVTVGLSQTFEGKRRAEGSDTASVANAPKLRLLSISTSPVTYDFEQAKLPDRNGWVTETITNSFLSDLVPGFNLSLSHDLWEGQAGSDTSRFDPFLQRVDASFAISSNTLRAIGSIFGLAGGTPSTGDRRRDEEIPSYIARSGRRTQPGSFYSTSQAPLRPGTARAFSASFNYSLTRSRPIPAPGVTPPESQNLGVTTSFSPTPFWSLSWTTQYSITRGTFEGHVVRLERDLHEWRAGFNFVKNPSGTFAIYFSIYLTDLPDLKFDYDQTTFED
;
A
#
# COMPACT_ATOMS: atom_id res chain seq x y z
N MET A 1 -24.96 27.22 -34.34
CA MET A 1 -24.83 26.67 -32.98
C MET A 1 -24.16 27.70 -32.11
N THR A 2 -24.94 28.46 -31.35
CA THR A 2 -24.51 29.52 -30.43
C THR A 2 -24.59 28.97 -29.01
N GLY A 3 -23.47 28.43 -28.52
CA GLY A 3 -23.32 27.99 -27.12
C GLY A 3 -22.81 29.15 -26.27
N ALA A 4 -23.38 29.31 -25.08
CA ALA A 4 -23.10 30.37 -24.13
C ALA A 4 -21.60 30.50 -23.81
N ALA A 5 -21.12 31.73 -23.80
CA ALA A 5 -19.77 32.08 -23.39
C ALA A 5 -19.60 31.83 -21.88
N GLY A 6 -18.79 30.84 -21.49
CA GLY A 6 -18.43 30.68 -20.08
C GLY A 6 -17.66 29.42 -19.68
N GLU A 7 -17.84 28.27 -20.35
CA GLU A 7 -17.22 27.01 -19.90
C GLU A 7 -16.48 26.32 -21.04
N MET A 8 -15.16 26.19 -20.89
CA MET A 8 -14.33 25.40 -21.79
C MET A 8 -14.26 23.95 -21.28
N PRO A 9 -14.41 22.93 -22.14
CA PRO A 9 -14.15 21.53 -21.80
C PRO A 9 -12.79 21.33 -21.10
N PHE A 10 -12.69 20.39 -20.17
CA PHE A 10 -11.45 20.10 -19.40
C PHE A 10 -10.20 19.91 -20.29
N LEU A 11 -10.37 19.30 -21.46
CA LEU A 11 -9.29 19.10 -22.42
C LEU A 11 -8.82 20.42 -23.07
N ASP A 12 -9.73 21.35 -23.31
CA ASP A 12 -9.40 22.68 -23.86
C ASP A 12 -8.68 23.54 -22.81
N HIS A 13 -8.98 23.35 -21.52
CA HIS A 13 -8.25 23.99 -20.43
C HIS A 13 -6.80 23.50 -20.30
N LEU A 14 -6.52 22.22 -20.61
CA LEU A 14 -5.16 21.69 -20.65
C LEU A 14 -4.35 22.21 -21.85
N GLU A 15 -4.97 22.37 -23.02
CA GLU A 15 -4.29 22.94 -24.19
C GLU A 15 -4.00 24.45 -23.97
N GLU A 16 -4.89 25.16 -23.28
CA GLU A 16 -4.69 26.54 -22.87
C GLU A 16 -3.50 26.68 -21.90
N LEU A 17 -3.36 25.78 -20.92
CA LEU A 17 -2.20 25.74 -20.01
C LEU A 17 -0.89 25.60 -20.79
N ARG A 18 -0.85 24.70 -21.78
CA ARG A 18 0.34 24.45 -22.61
C ARG A 18 0.73 25.69 -23.41
N SER A 19 -0.22 26.34 -24.08
CA SER A 19 0.02 27.55 -24.88
C SER A 19 0.61 28.68 -24.03
N ARG A 20 0.11 28.85 -22.80
CA ARG A 20 0.59 29.87 -21.86
C ARG A 20 1.97 29.53 -21.29
N LEU A 21 2.23 28.26 -20.99
CA LEU A 21 3.54 27.79 -20.56
C LEU A 21 4.62 28.02 -21.63
N LEU A 22 4.30 27.78 -22.91
CA LEU A 22 5.22 28.04 -24.03
C LEU A 22 5.54 29.53 -24.18
N ARG A 23 4.57 30.43 -23.96
CA ARG A 23 4.79 31.88 -23.97
C ARG A 23 5.62 32.35 -22.79
N SER A 24 5.42 31.77 -21.60
CA SER A 24 6.27 32.02 -20.43
C SER A 24 7.71 31.55 -20.67
N LEU A 25 7.89 30.38 -21.30
CA LEU A 25 9.21 29.87 -21.65
C LEU A 25 9.92 30.79 -22.66
N ALA A 26 9.21 31.27 -23.68
CA ALA A 26 9.76 32.25 -24.63
C ALA A 26 10.18 33.55 -23.92
N ALA A 27 9.39 34.02 -22.94
CA ALA A 27 9.75 35.19 -22.14
C ALA A 27 11.02 34.97 -21.29
N VAL A 28 11.20 33.78 -20.72
CA VAL A 28 12.43 33.41 -19.98
C VAL A 28 13.64 33.39 -20.91
N ILE A 29 13.52 32.86 -22.13
CA ILE A 29 14.63 32.81 -23.10
C ILE A 29 15.04 34.23 -23.53
N VAL A 30 14.07 35.09 -23.84
CA VAL A 30 14.34 36.49 -24.20
C VAL A 30 14.91 37.26 -23.00
N GLY A 31 14.34 37.05 -21.81
CA GLY A 31 14.84 37.60 -20.56
C GLY A 31 16.28 37.19 -20.29
N PHE A 32 16.62 35.91 -20.48
CA PHE A 32 17.98 35.40 -20.33
C PHE A 32 18.97 36.09 -21.26
N GLY A 33 18.62 36.29 -22.54
CA GLY A 33 19.46 37.03 -23.49
C GLY A 33 19.71 38.48 -23.05
N ILE A 34 18.67 39.19 -22.59
CA ILE A 34 18.79 40.55 -22.05
C ILE A 34 19.60 40.57 -20.74
N GLY A 35 19.44 39.55 -19.90
CA GLY A 35 20.18 39.39 -18.66
C GLY A 35 21.67 39.17 -18.89
N LEU A 36 22.06 38.36 -19.88
CA LEU A 36 23.46 38.19 -20.28
C LEU A 36 24.08 39.50 -20.77
N TRP A 37 23.35 40.26 -21.57
CA TRP A 37 23.78 41.59 -22.03
C TRP A 37 23.96 42.55 -20.85
N ALA A 38 23.00 42.59 -19.91
CA ALA A 38 23.07 43.45 -18.73
C ALA A 38 24.26 43.09 -17.81
N VAL A 39 24.53 41.80 -17.59
CA VAL A 39 25.67 41.33 -16.78
C VAL A 39 27.01 41.80 -17.34
N GLN A 40 27.16 41.81 -18.66
CA GLN A 40 28.36 42.29 -19.33
C GLN A 40 28.48 43.82 -19.32
N GLN A 41 27.40 44.55 -19.62
CA GLN A 41 27.43 46.02 -19.73
C GLN A 41 27.58 46.74 -18.40
N PHE A 42 26.87 46.30 -17.35
CA PHE A 42 26.89 46.94 -16.04
C PHE A 42 27.93 46.32 -15.08
N GLN A 43 28.78 45.41 -15.60
CA GLN A 43 29.79 44.69 -14.82
C GLN A 43 29.23 44.11 -13.50
N LEU A 44 28.05 43.47 -13.53
CA LEU A 44 27.39 43.00 -12.30
C LEU A 44 28.27 42.06 -11.47
N VAL A 45 29.21 41.35 -12.10
CA VAL A 45 30.19 40.48 -11.43
C VAL A 45 31.15 41.29 -10.54
N SER A 46 31.58 42.48 -10.97
CA SER A 46 32.45 43.35 -10.17
C SER A 46 31.67 44.01 -9.03
N LEU A 47 30.42 44.40 -9.28
CA LEU A 47 29.51 44.91 -8.26
C LEU A 47 29.35 43.86 -7.15
N LEU A 48 28.89 42.65 -7.48
CA LEU A 48 28.66 41.56 -6.53
C LEU A 48 29.90 41.09 -5.77
N LYS A 49 31.11 41.38 -6.27
CA LYS A 49 32.38 41.09 -5.58
C LYS A 49 32.74 42.13 -4.51
N ALA A 50 32.23 43.35 -4.62
CA ALA A 50 32.63 44.47 -3.75
C ALA A 50 32.56 44.19 -2.23
N PRO A 51 31.53 43.49 -1.69
CA PRO A 51 31.40 43.31 -0.24
C PRO A 51 32.45 42.38 0.39
N ILE A 52 32.97 41.41 -0.38
CA ILE A 52 33.97 40.45 0.11
C ILE A 52 35.40 40.92 -0.13
N ALA A 53 35.62 41.87 -1.04
CA ALA A 53 36.94 42.37 -1.40
C ALA A 53 37.85 42.77 -0.22
N PRO A 54 37.36 43.37 0.89
CA PRO A 54 38.19 43.72 2.05
C PRO A 54 38.73 42.54 2.86
N TYR A 55 38.16 41.34 2.68
CA TYR A 55 38.45 40.14 3.47
C TYR A 55 39.29 39.09 2.71
N LEU A 56 39.72 39.40 1.47
CA LEU A 56 40.48 38.49 0.61
C LEU A 56 41.96 38.88 0.56
N LEU A 57 42.86 37.90 0.57
CA LEU A 57 44.27 38.12 0.19
C LEU A 57 44.32 38.60 -1.27
N ASP A 58 45.02 39.72 -1.52
CA ASP A 58 45.15 40.39 -2.84
C ASP A 58 43.84 40.82 -3.52
N GLY A 59 42.70 40.79 -2.79
CA GLY A 59 41.40 41.20 -3.33
C GLY A 59 40.89 40.33 -4.48
N LYS A 60 41.38 39.10 -4.65
CA LYS A 60 41.01 38.18 -5.76
C LYS A 60 40.40 36.88 -5.23
N LEU A 61 39.37 36.40 -5.92
CA LEU A 61 38.75 35.09 -5.67
C LEU A 61 39.53 34.00 -6.43
N ILE A 62 39.52 32.77 -5.93
CA ILE A 62 40.23 31.65 -6.55
C ILE A 62 39.31 30.91 -7.54
N VAL A 63 39.83 30.62 -8.73
CA VAL A 63 39.17 29.79 -9.75
C VAL A 63 39.76 28.38 -9.69
N THR A 64 38.93 27.37 -9.45
CA THR A 64 39.35 25.96 -9.38
C THR A 64 39.15 25.19 -10.70
N SER A 65 38.35 25.73 -11.63
CA SER A 65 38.12 25.16 -12.96
C SER A 65 37.97 26.28 -14.01
N PRO A 66 38.50 26.08 -15.24
CA PRO A 66 38.37 27.06 -16.32
C PRO A 66 36.92 27.35 -16.75
N THR A 67 35.96 26.47 -16.40
CA THR A 67 34.53 26.66 -16.72
C THR A 67 33.80 27.56 -15.71
N GLU A 68 34.36 27.80 -14.52
CA GLU A 68 33.68 28.53 -13.44
C GLU A 68 33.29 29.97 -13.81
N PRO A 69 34.17 30.80 -14.40
CA PRO A 69 33.81 32.18 -14.74
C PRO A 69 32.67 32.26 -15.77
N VAL A 70 32.65 31.34 -16.74
CA VAL A 70 31.60 31.25 -17.78
C VAL A 70 30.26 30.85 -17.16
N MET A 71 30.27 29.84 -16.30
CA MET A 71 29.05 29.36 -15.65
C MET A 71 28.43 30.41 -14.73
N ILE A 72 29.24 31.27 -14.09
CA ILE A 72 28.74 32.36 -13.26
C ILE A 72 28.03 33.43 -14.10
N VAL A 73 28.62 33.83 -15.22
CA VAL A 73 27.97 34.80 -16.13
C VAL A 73 26.62 34.26 -16.63
N PHE A 74 26.54 32.96 -16.92
CA PHE A 74 25.29 32.31 -17.29
C PHE A 74 24.28 32.21 -16.14
N LYS A 75 24.70 31.77 -14.94
CA LYS A 75 23.82 31.70 -13.76
C LYS A 75 23.26 33.09 -13.42
N LEU A 76 24.11 34.11 -13.42
CA LEU A 76 23.74 35.48 -13.10
C LEU A 76 22.87 36.10 -14.19
N GLY A 77 23.21 35.90 -15.47
CA GLY A 77 22.41 36.37 -16.60
C GLY A 77 21.04 35.70 -16.65
N PHE A 78 20.96 34.42 -16.29
CA PHE A 78 19.69 33.70 -16.17
C PHE A 78 18.83 34.26 -15.05
N LEU A 79 19.42 34.53 -13.88
CA LEU A 79 18.70 35.10 -12.75
C LEU A 79 18.18 36.51 -13.04
N VAL A 80 19.03 37.40 -13.57
CA VAL A 80 18.63 38.75 -14.00
C VAL A 80 17.57 38.66 -15.09
N GLY A 81 17.74 37.75 -16.04
CA GLY A 81 16.78 37.50 -17.10
C GLY A 81 15.44 36.96 -16.62
N LEU A 82 15.43 36.13 -15.59
CA LEU A 82 14.23 35.61 -14.95
C LEU A 82 13.48 36.69 -14.18
N VAL A 83 14.19 37.60 -13.50
CA VAL A 83 13.58 38.78 -12.87
C VAL A 83 12.95 39.70 -13.91
N LEU A 84 13.63 39.95 -15.04
CA LEU A 84 13.09 40.75 -16.14
C LEU A 84 11.92 40.06 -16.87
N ALA A 85 11.91 38.73 -16.94
CA ALA A 85 10.83 37.94 -17.52
C ALA A 85 9.63 37.76 -16.56
N SER A 86 9.82 37.96 -15.26
CA SER A 86 8.82 37.73 -14.22
C SER A 86 7.46 38.42 -14.45
N PRO A 87 7.36 39.67 -14.98
CA PRO A 87 6.07 40.30 -15.22
C PRO A 87 5.26 39.56 -16.29
N VAL A 88 5.94 39.03 -17.30
CA VAL A 88 5.31 38.26 -18.38
C VAL A 88 4.91 36.88 -17.89
N ILE A 89 5.76 36.20 -17.11
CA ILE A 89 5.47 34.89 -16.53
C ILE A 89 4.24 34.97 -15.61
N LEU A 90 4.19 35.97 -14.73
CA LEU A 90 3.06 36.19 -13.82
C LEU A 90 1.79 36.57 -14.58
N TRP A 91 1.89 37.34 -15.66
CA TRP A 91 0.74 37.66 -16.51
C TRP A 91 0.16 36.41 -17.19
N GLN A 92 1.01 35.53 -17.75
CA GLN A 92 0.56 34.29 -18.40
C GLN A 92 -0.03 33.30 -17.40
N LEU A 93 0.61 33.14 -16.23
CA LEU A 93 0.14 32.31 -15.14
C LEU A 93 -1.21 32.82 -14.62
N TRP A 94 -1.37 34.12 -14.42
CA TRP A 94 -2.64 34.70 -14.00
C TRP A 94 -3.72 34.56 -15.05
N ALA A 95 -3.42 34.84 -16.31
CA ALA A 95 -4.45 34.81 -17.33
C ALA A 95 -4.99 33.36 -17.54
N PHE A 96 -4.26 32.32 -17.10
CA PHE A 96 -4.75 30.93 -16.98
C PHE A 96 -5.76 30.75 -15.82
N LEU A 97 -5.54 31.42 -14.68
CA LEU A 97 -6.46 31.41 -13.53
C LEU A 97 -7.66 32.38 -13.70
N ALA A 98 -7.54 33.38 -14.57
CA ALA A 98 -8.54 34.42 -14.80
C ALA A 98 -9.98 33.98 -15.17
N PRO A 99 -10.25 32.83 -15.86
CA PRO A 99 -11.63 32.39 -16.09
C PRO A 99 -12.40 32.03 -14.81
N ALA A 100 -11.73 31.94 -13.65
CA ALA A 100 -12.37 31.62 -12.36
C ALA A 100 -12.74 32.83 -11.47
N LEU A 101 -12.48 34.09 -11.86
CA LEU A 101 -12.72 35.31 -11.03
C LEU A 101 -13.60 36.38 -11.70
N TYR A 102 -14.31 37.18 -10.87
CA TYR A 102 -15.26 38.21 -11.31
C TYR A 102 -14.58 39.42 -11.98
N GLU A 103 -15.26 40.06 -12.94
CA GLU A 103 -14.79 41.24 -13.71
C GLU A 103 -14.20 42.39 -12.87
N ARG A 104 -14.71 42.60 -11.64
CA ARG A 104 -14.24 43.65 -10.72
C ARG A 104 -12.89 43.33 -10.07
N GLU A 105 -12.51 42.05 -10.04
CA GLU A 105 -11.28 41.57 -9.41
C GLU A 105 -10.07 41.62 -10.34
N LYS A 106 -10.31 41.55 -11.65
CA LYS A 106 -9.28 41.65 -12.69
C LYS A 106 -8.55 43.00 -12.70
N ARG A 107 -9.20 44.10 -12.28
CA ARG A 107 -8.66 45.48 -12.37
C ARG A 107 -7.73 45.87 -11.21
N ALA A 108 -7.81 45.19 -10.07
CA ALA A 108 -7.00 45.47 -8.88
C ALA A 108 -5.67 44.68 -8.86
N LEU A 109 -5.58 43.58 -9.63
CA LEU A 109 -4.43 42.68 -9.60
C LEU A 109 -3.24 43.19 -10.45
N VAL A 110 -3.50 43.87 -11.58
CA VAL A 110 -2.44 44.38 -12.47
C VAL A 110 -1.50 45.38 -11.76
N PRO A 111 -1.99 46.36 -10.96
CA PRO A 111 -1.11 47.21 -10.15
C PRO A 111 -0.32 46.44 -9.09
N SER A 112 -0.89 45.37 -8.52
CA SER A 112 -0.24 44.58 -7.47
C SER A 112 0.97 43.80 -7.99
N LEU A 113 0.97 43.37 -9.26
CA LEU A 113 2.12 42.72 -9.90
C LEU A 113 3.32 43.66 -10.04
N PHE A 114 3.08 44.94 -10.34
CA PHE A 114 4.14 45.95 -10.40
C PHE A 114 4.69 46.29 -9.01
N VAL A 115 3.81 46.33 -8.00
CA VAL A 115 4.21 46.52 -6.60
C VAL A 115 5.02 45.32 -6.08
N GLY A 116 4.68 44.10 -6.49
CA GLY A 116 5.46 42.89 -6.18
C GLY A 116 6.88 42.97 -6.74
N LEU A 117 7.02 43.30 -8.03
CA LEU A 117 8.34 43.51 -8.64
C LEU A 117 9.19 44.55 -7.87
N LEU A 118 8.58 45.66 -7.44
CA LEU A 118 9.27 46.69 -6.67
C LEU A 118 9.68 46.19 -5.28
N LEU A 119 8.80 45.43 -4.59
CA LEU A 119 9.09 44.79 -3.31
C LEU A 119 10.22 43.75 -3.43
N PHE A 120 10.20 42.91 -4.46
CA PHE A 120 11.26 41.94 -4.72
C PHE A 120 12.62 42.63 -4.95
N LEU A 121 12.66 43.68 -5.79
CA LEU A 121 13.89 44.46 -6.03
C LEU A 121 14.37 45.16 -4.75
N THR A 122 13.45 45.64 -3.92
CA THR A 122 13.77 46.25 -2.61
C THR A 122 14.34 45.21 -1.66
N GLY A 123 13.76 44.00 -1.61
CA GLY A 123 14.27 42.89 -0.81
C GLY A 123 15.66 42.44 -1.27
N ALA A 124 15.89 42.35 -2.59
CA ALA A 124 17.19 42.05 -3.16
C ALA A 124 18.24 43.12 -2.82
N ALA A 125 17.87 44.40 -2.87
CA ALA A 125 18.75 45.51 -2.47
C ALA A 125 19.09 45.48 -0.97
N VAL A 126 18.11 45.23 -0.10
CA VAL A 126 18.31 45.09 1.34
C VAL A 126 19.22 43.90 1.65
N ALA A 127 19.02 42.77 0.98
CA ALA A 127 19.84 41.58 1.13
C ALA A 127 21.31 41.87 0.84
N TYR A 128 21.55 42.52 -0.30
CA TYR A 128 22.90 42.81 -0.77
C TYR A 128 23.59 43.93 0.02
N LEU A 129 22.87 45.00 0.38
CA LEU A 129 23.46 46.19 1.02
C LEU A 129 23.57 46.06 2.55
N LEU A 130 22.63 45.37 3.21
CA LEU A 130 22.58 45.30 4.67
C LEU A 130 22.93 43.91 5.20
N VAL A 131 22.40 42.84 4.59
CA VAL A 131 22.50 41.49 5.15
C VAL A 131 23.85 40.83 4.81
N VAL A 132 24.26 40.86 3.54
CA VAL A 132 25.53 40.27 3.09
C VAL A 132 26.76 40.85 3.83
N PRO A 133 26.94 42.17 3.97
CA PRO A 133 28.11 42.72 4.67
C PRO A 133 28.15 42.39 6.16
N GLN A 134 26.99 42.29 6.82
CA GLN A 134 26.92 41.93 8.24
C GLN A 134 27.18 40.43 8.45
N ALA A 135 26.64 39.57 7.58
CA ALA A 135 26.94 38.14 7.59
C ALA A 135 28.45 37.91 7.43
N LEU A 136 29.11 38.63 6.52
CA LEU A 136 30.57 38.55 6.37
C LEU A 136 31.33 38.98 7.64
N ARG A 137 30.94 40.10 8.28
CA ARG A 137 31.56 40.54 9.55
C ARG A 137 31.48 39.48 10.64
N VAL A 138 30.38 38.73 10.71
CA VAL A 138 30.20 37.65 11.68
C VAL A 138 30.99 36.41 11.27
N LEU A 139 30.93 35.99 10.01
CA LEU A 139 31.67 34.81 9.54
C LEU A 139 33.18 34.97 9.71
N PHE A 140 33.72 36.17 9.44
CA PHE A 140 35.14 36.46 9.59
C PHE A 140 35.57 36.82 11.02
N SER A 141 34.63 37.05 11.97
CA SER A 141 35.00 37.25 13.38
C SER A 141 35.45 35.97 14.08
N PHE A 142 35.15 34.80 13.51
CA PHE A 142 35.60 33.49 13.99
C PHE A 142 36.98 33.08 13.48
N GLN A 143 37.62 33.88 12.62
CA GLN A 143 38.94 33.58 12.06
C GLN A 143 40.04 33.78 13.12
N SER A 144 40.84 32.74 13.38
CA SER A 144 42.04 32.83 14.23
C SER A 144 43.30 33.11 13.38
N GLU A 145 44.35 33.67 13.99
CA GLU A 145 45.61 34.05 13.32
C GLU A 145 46.32 32.87 12.60
N ALA A 146 45.90 31.62 12.85
CA ALA A 146 46.46 30.42 12.26
C ALA A 146 45.79 29.96 10.94
N ILE A 147 44.71 30.61 10.48
CA ILE A 147 43.90 30.15 9.34
C ILE A 147 43.80 31.24 8.26
N SER A 148 44.27 30.97 7.04
CA SER A 148 44.07 31.81 5.86
C SER A 148 42.85 31.34 5.04
N PRO A 149 41.84 32.19 4.81
CA PRO A 149 40.62 31.81 4.10
C PRO A 149 40.85 31.83 2.58
N PHE A 150 40.67 30.67 1.92
CA PHE A 150 40.65 30.55 0.47
C PHE A 150 39.21 30.41 -0.03
N ILE A 151 38.65 31.49 -0.59
CA ILE A 151 37.25 31.51 -1.04
C ILE A 151 37.21 31.40 -2.57
N THR A 152 36.52 30.37 -3.05
CA THR A 152 36.35 30.10 -4.49
C THR A 152 35.23 30.96 -5.09
N TYR A 153 35.28 31.14 -6.40
CA TYR A 153 34.25 31.88 -7.15
C TYR A 153 32.84 31.30 -6.96
N ASP A 154 32.64 29.99 -7.16
CA ASP A 154 31.30 29.38 -7.07
C ASP A 154 30.72 29.47 -5.64
N ALA A 155 31.54 29.33 -4.61
CA ALA A 155 31.10 29.44 -3.21
C ALA A 155 30.63 30.86 -2.85
N TRP A 156 31.36 31.90 -3.25
CA TRP A 156 30.97 33.29 -2.99
C TRP A 156 29.69 33.68 -3.73
N PHE A 157 29.62 33.41 -5.04
CA PHE A 157 28.46 33.80 -5.83
C PHE A 157 27.23 32.96 -5.47
N GLY A 158 27.39 31.67 -5.17
CA GLY A 158 26.32 30.82 -4.65
C GLY A 158 25.75 31.35 -3.33
N PHE A 159 26.62 31.76 -2.41
CA PHE A 159 26.24 32.37 -1.13
C PHE A 159 25.43 33.67 -1.33
N VAL A 160 25.94 34.62 -2.13
CA VAL A 160 25.26 35.91 -2.35
C VAL A 160 23.93 35.70 -3.09
N LEU A 161 23.90 34.85 -4.12
CA LEU A 161 22.69 34.58 -4.90
C LEU A 161 21.59 33.95 -4.04
N GLN A 162 21.94 33.01 -3.15
CA GLN A 162 20.99 32.37 -2.26
C GLN A 162 20.35 33.38 -1.30
N ILE A 163 21.15 34.25 -0.66
CA ILE A 163 20.64 35.26 0.29
C ILE A 163 19.78 36.30 -0.41
N VAL A 164 20.23 36.81 -1.57
CA VAL A 164 19.50 37.83 -2.35
C VAL A 164 18.17 37.29 -2.85
N LEU A 165 18.14 36.06 -3.37
CA LEU A 165 16.92 35.43 -3.86
C LEU A 165 15.94 35.12 -2.71
N ALA A 166 16.44 34.55 -1.62
CA ALA A 166 15.61 34.18 -0.48
C ALA A 166 14.94 35.40 0.17
N LEU A 167 15.69 36.48 0.38
CA LEU A 167 15.13 37.71 0.95
C LEU A 167 14.24 38.43 -0.06
N GLY A 168 14.59 38.43 -1.36
CA GLY A 168 13.73 38.95 -2.42
C GLY A 168 12.35 38.29 -2.45
N ILE A 169 12.29 36.95 -2.42
CA ILE A 169 11.03 36.19 -2.34
C ILE A 169 10.29 36.50 -1.03
N SER A 170 11.02 36.63 0.07
CA SER A 170 10.41 36.89 1.38
C SER A 170 9.72 38.27 1.45
N PHE A 171 10.22 39.27 0.71
CA PHE A 171 9.59 40.59 0.61
C PHE A 171 8.24 40.58 -0.12
N GLU A 172 7.87 39.48 -0.78
CA GLU A 172 6.54 39.29 -1.37
C GLU A 172 5.48 38.85 -0.34
N LEU A 173 5.89 38.36 0.83
CA LEU A 173 4.97 37.90 1.89
C LEU A 173 3.91 38.94 2.29
N PRO A 174 4.26 40.22 2.55
CA PRO A 174 3.28 41.25 2.86
C PRO A 174 2.24 41.45 1.76
N LEU A 175 2.67 41.43 0.49
CA LEU A 175 1.79 41.62 -0.65
C LEU A 175 0.80 40.46 -0.78
N VAL A 176 1.28 39.22 -0.67
CA VAL A 176 0.45 38.01 -0.72
C VAL A 176 -0.60 38.03 0.39
N MET A 177 -0.22 38.37 1.63
CA MET A 177 -1.17 38.48 2.74
C MET A 177 -2.23 39.56 2.53
N ILE A 178 -1.84 40.71 1.98
CA ILE A 178 -2.77 41.80 1.66
C ILE A 178 -3.76 41.39 0.56
N ILE A 179 -3.31 40.68 -0.47
CA ILE A 179 -4.17 40.18 -1.56
C ILE A 179 -5.13 39.11 -1.04
N LEU A 180 -4.67 38.14 -0.25
CA LEU A 180 -5.53 37.10 0.34
C LEU A 180 -6.57 37.68 1.29
N SER A 181 -6.21 38.70 2.07
CA SER A 181 -7.14 39.45 2.91
C SER A 181 -8.15 40.26 2.10
N TRP A 182 -7.70 40.84 0.98
CA TRP A 182 -8.59 41.51 0.03
C TRP A 182 -9.55 40.55 -0.66
N LEU A 183 -9.13 39.33 -1.00
CA LEU A 183 -9.99 38.26 -1.55
C LEU A 183 -10.96 37.67 -0.50
N GLY A 184 -10.76 37.98 0.79
CA GLY A 184 -11.60 37.47 1.88
C GLY A 184 -11.28 36.03 2.29
N VAL A 185 -10.17 35.47 1.80
CA VAL A 185 -9.71 34.11 2.14
C VAL A 185 -9.14 34.06 3.56
N ILE A 186 -8.53 35.16 4.03
CA ILE A 186 -7.87 35.23 5.35
C ILE A 186 -8.24 36.53 6.07
N GLY A 187 -8.74 36.44 7.31
CA GLY A 187 -9.06 37.59 8.15
C GLY A 187 -7.89 38.08 9.04
N PRO A 188 -7.88 39.36 9.48
CA PRO A 188 -6.86 39.86 10.42
C PRO A 188 -6.81 39.08 11.75
N GLY A 189 -7.96 38.58 12.23
CA GLY A 189 -8.05 37.78 13.45
C GLY A 189 -7.41 36.39 13.31
N GLU A 190 -7.47 35.78 12.12
CA GLU A 190 -6.87 34.48 11.83
C GLU A 190 -5.34 34.60 11.73
N LEU A 191 -4.83 35.66 11.10
CA LEU A 191 -3.39 35.96 11.05
C LEU A 191 -2.81 36.24 12.46
N HIS A 192 -3.57 36.89 13.34
CA HIS A 192 -3.15 37.05 14.73
C HIS A 192 -3.09 35.72 15.50
N ARG A 193 -4.05 34.80 15.28
CA ARG A 193 -4.03 33.46 15.89
C ARG A 193 -2.88 32.59 15.35
N PHE A 194 -2.50 32.78 14.09
CA PHE A 194 -1.40 32.06 13.44
C PHE A 194 0.00 32.58 13.82
N ARG A 195 0.09 33.72 14.51
CA ARG A 195 1.37 34.38 14.88
C ARG A 195 2.38 33.44 15.57
N ARG A 196 1.91 32.55 16.46
CA ARG A 196 2.78 31.57 17.14
C ARG A 196 3.42 30.56 16.18
N PHE A 197 2.73 30.19 15.12
CA PHE A 197 3.25 29.29 14.08
C PHE A 197 4.12 30.05 13.09
N ALA A 198 3.78 31.30 12.76
CA ALA A 198 4.60 32.18 11.93
C ALA A 198 5.98 32.43 12.53
N VAL A 199 6.07 32.58 13.87
CA VAL A 199 7.36 32.70 14.57
C VAL A 199 8.22 31.47 14.38
N VAL A 200 7.65 30.27 14.59
CA VAL A 200 8.38 29.01 14.38
C VAL A 200 8.82 28.85 12.92
N CYS A 201 7.94 29.18 11.96
CA CYS A 201 8.27 29.13 10.53
C CYS A 201 9.37 30.11 10.15
N ALA A 202 9.39 31.32 10.72
CA ALA A 202 10.44 32.30 10.49
C ALA A 202 11.79 31.84 11.06
N PHE A 203 11.81 31.17 12.22
CA PHE A 203 13.03 30.55 12.75
C PHE A 203 13.52 29.37 11.90
N ILE A 204 12.62 28.52 11.40
CA ILE A 204 12.99 27.43 10.48
C ILE A 204 13.56 28.01 9.18
N ALA A 205 12.90 29.02 8.60
CA ALA A 205 13.39 29.72 7.42
C ALA A 205 14.75 30.39 7.71
N GLY A 206 14.91 31.08 8.84
CA GLY A 206 16.17 31.67 9.26
C GLY A 206 17.29 30.63 9.45
N ALA A 207 16.98 29.43 9.92
CA ALA A 207 17.95 28.34 10.07
C ALA A 207 18.39 27.76 8.72
N VAL A 208 17.47 27.62 7.76
CA VAL A 208 17.76 27.11 6.41
C VAL A 208 18.49 28.16 5.56
N LEU A 209 18.17 29.43 5.76
CA LEU A 209 18.74 30.55 5.00
C LEU A 209 20.04 31.09 5.61
N SER A 210 20.38 30.72 6.85
CA SER A 210 21.63 31.10 7.49
C SER A 210 22.76 30.15 7.06
N PRO A 211 23.80 30.66 6.38
CA PRO A 211 24.90 29.83 5.87
C PRO A 211 25.90 29.38 6.95
N GLY A 212 25.87 29.96 8.15
CA GLY A 212 26.86 29.71 9.21
C GLY A 212 26.47 28.70 10.29
N ALA A 213 25.24 28.15 10.26
CA ALA A 213 24.67 27.32 11.33
C ALA A 213 24.84 27.91 12.75
N ASP A 214 25.01 29.22 12.86
CA ASP A 214 25.21 29.95 14.11
C ASP A 214 23.94 30.73 14.50
N LEU A 215 23.74 30.86 15.81
CA LEU A 215 22.54 31.47 16.40
C LEU A 215 22.39 32.95 16.01
N LEU A 216 23.49 33.67 15.84
CA LEU A 216 23.48 35.11 15.55
C LEU A 216 23.04 35.39 14.11
N SER A 217 23.61 34.68 13.12
CA SER A 217 23.22 34.78 11.72
C SER A 217 21.78 34.29 11.49
N MET A 218 21.35 33.25 12.21
CA MET A 218 19.96 32.78 12.20
C MET A 218 18.99 33.86 12.72
N LEU A 219 19.32 34.53 13.82
CA LEU A 219 18.52 35.63 14.36
C LEU A 219 18.51 36.85 13.43
N MET A 220 19.64 37.19 12.81
CA MET A 220 19.74 38.27 11.82
C MET A 220 18.85 38.05 10.59
N MET A 221 18.62 36.81 10.18
CA MET A 221 17.70 36.47 9.09
C MET A 221 16.24 36.37 9.55
N THR A 222 16.01 35.90 10.78
CA THR A 222 14.67 35.71 11.33
C THR A 222 13.96 37.05 11.61
N VAL A 223 14.69 38.05 12.13
CA VAL A 223 14.12 39.36 12.50
C VAL A 223 13.48 40.10 11.31
N PRO A 224 14.13 40.24 10.14
CA PRO A 224 13.51 40.83 8.96
C PRO A 224 12.25 40.08 8.49
N LEU A 225 12.24 38.74 8.55
CA LEU A 225 11.08 37.93 8.14
C LEU A 225 9.87 38.15 9.06
N LEU A 226 10.12 38.25 10.37
CA LEU A 226 9.07 38.58 11.35
C LEU A 226 8.53 39.99 11.14
N LEU A 227 9.41 40.94 10.83
CA LEU A 227 9.00 42.32 10.54
C LEU A 227 8.12 42.40 9.29
N LEU A 228 8.47 41.68 8.23
CA LEU A 228 7.65 41.57 7.02
C LEU A 228 6.29 40.92 7.30
N TYR A 229 6.25 39.89 8.15
CA TYR A 229 4.99 39.28 8.59
C TYR A 229 4.08 40.31 9.27
N GLU A 230 4.61 41.08 10.22
CA GLU A 230 3.84 42.12 10.94
C GLU A 230 3.38 43.25 10.01
N ILE A 231 4.19 43.66 9.02
CA ILE A 231 3.78 44.61 7.98
C ILE A 231 2.59 44.06 7.18
N GLY A 232 2.60 42.78 6.82
CA GLY A 232 1.48 42.15 6.12
C GLY A 232 0.21 42.04 6.97
N VAL A 233 0.34 41.76 8.27
CA VAL A 233 -0.80 41.77 9.22
C VAL A 233 -1.38 43.18 9.35
N ALA A 234 -0.55 44.20 9.48
CA ALA A 234 -0.98 45.60 9.53
C ALA A 234 -1.66 46.03 8.21
N GLY A 235 -1.10 45.66 7.06
CA GLY A 235 -1.67 45.92 5.75
C GLY A 235 -3.05 45.25 5.57
N SER A 236 -3.16 43.99 5.99
CA SER A 236 -4.43 43.24 6.01
C SER A 236 -5.48 43.93 6.90
N ALA A 237 -5.10 44.43 8.08
CA ALA A 237 -6.00 45.17 8.97
C ALA A 237 -6.52 46.49 8.37
N VAL A 238 -5.66 47.22 7.63
CA VAL A 238 -6.04 48.46 6.93
C VAL A 238 -7.03 48.19 5.79
N VAL A 239 -6.77 47.15 4.99
CA VAL A 239 -7.68 46.73 3.90
C VAL A 239 -9.03 46.26 4.45
N HIS A 240 -9.01 45.48 5.54
CA HIS A 240 -10.22 44.99 6.19
C HIS A 240 -11.04 46.15 6.82
N ARG A 241 -10.38 47.16 7.42
CA ARG A 241 -11.05 48.38 7.93
C ARG A 241 -11.66 49.23 6.82
N ARG A 242 -11.00 49.36 5.66
CA ARG A 242 -11.55 50.09 4.49
C ARG A 242 -12.76 49.37 3.89
N ARG A 243 -12.75 48.03 3.81
CA ARG A 243 -13.93 47.23 3.43
C ARG A 243 -15.10 47.40 4.42
N ARG A 244 -14.84 47.40 5.73
CA ARG A 244 -15.89 47.64 6.74
C ARG A 244 -16.46 49.05 6.68
N LYS A 245 -15.66 50.09 6.37
CA LYS A 245 -16.16 51.46 6.15
C LYS A 245 -16.99 51.58 4.86
N ALA A 246 -16.59 50.92 3.78
CA ALA A 246 -17.37 50.88 2.54
C ALA A 246 -18.69 50.10 2.71
N ALA A 247 -18.68 49.00 3.47
CA ALA A 247 -19.90 48.28 3.86
C ALA A 247 -20.77 49.10 4.82
N ALA A 248 -20.19 49.85 5.76
CA ALA A 248 -20.93 50.74 6.66
C ALA A 248 -21.55 51.95 5.93
N ILE A 249 -20.90 52.52 4.91
CA ILE A 249 -21.46 53.58 4.05
C ILE A 249 -22.57 53.02 3.16
N ALA A 250 -22.43 51.80 2.62
CA ALA A 250 -23.50 51.13 1.90
C ALA A 250 -24.70 50.77 2.81
N THR A 251 -24.43 50.42 4.07
CA THR A 251 -25.46 50.14 5.09
C THR A 251 -26.12 51.44 5.58
N LEU A 252 -25.40 52.56 5.68
CA LEU A 252 -25.95 53.90 5.96
C LEU A 252 -26.77 54.48 4.80
N LEU A 253 -26.41 54.16 3.55
CA LEU A 253 -27.23 54.49 2.36
C LEU A 253 -28.47 53.61 2.25
N LEU A 254 -28.40 52.34 2.67
CA LEU A 254 -29.56 51.45 2.78
C LEU A 254 -30.46 51.78 3.98
N LEU A 255 -29.91 52.31 5.08
CA LEU A 255 -30.68 52.85 6.21
C LEU A 255 -31.25 54.25 5.93
N GLY A 256 -30.63 55.05 5.05
CA GLY A 256 -31.14 56.37 4.62
C GLY A 256 -32.34 56.31 3.67
N LEU A 257 -32.66 55.14 3.12
CA LEU A 257 -33.82 54.89 2.24
C LEU A 257 -35.01 54.23 2.96
N GLY A 258 -34.96 54.09 4.29
CA GLY A 258 -36.05 53.51 5.07
C GLY A 258 -36.14 54.10 6.47
N LEU A 259 -36.70 55.31 6.59
CA LEU A 259 -37.17 55.84 7.87
C LEU A 259 -38.61 55.37 8.11
N GLY A 260 -38.81 54.60 9.18
CA GLY A 260 -40.12 54.20 9.67
C GLY A 260 -40.05 53.52 11.04
N LEU A 261 -39.85 54.34 12.09
CA LEU A 261 -40.10 54.11 13.52
C LEU A 261 -39.07 53.27 14.32
N GLY A 262 -38.29 53.97 15.16
CA GLY A 262 -37.53 53.40 16.28
C GLY A 262 -38.35 53.36 17.58
N PRO A 263 -37.73 53.48 18.77
CA PRO A 263 -36.40 53.07 19.18
C PRO A 263 -36.45 52.19 20.46
N GLY A 264 -35.40 51.42 20.73
CA GLY A 264 -35.28 50.68 21.99
C GLY A 264 -33.96 49.96 22.10
N ALA A 265 -33.10 50.47 22.95
CA ALA A 265 -31.67 50.22 22.98
C ALA A 265 -31.26 48.89 23.65
N ALA A 266 -29.95 48.63 23.47
CA ALA A 266 -29.03 48.05 24.46
C ALA A 266 -28.74 46.54 24.39
N THR A 267 -27.60 46.26 23.76
CA THR A 267 -26.41 45.58 24.33
C THR A 267 -26.60 44.28 25.13
N ALA A 268 -25.88 43.24 24.71
CA ALA A 268 -24.69 42.71 25.40
C ALA A 268 -24.63 41.16 25.41
N ASP A 269 -23.44 40.68 25.08
CA ASP A 269 -22.77 39.48 25.63
C ASP A 269 -23.40 38.11 25.41
N ALA A 270 -22.91 37.43 24.37
CA ALA A 270 -22.93 35.97 24.29
C ALA A 270 -21.74 35.40 25.07
N GLN A 271 -22.02 34.92 26.27
CA GLN A 271 -21.13 34.11 27.10
C GLN A 271 -21.79 32.74 27.31
N VAL A 272 -21.09 31.68 26.90
CA VAL A 272 -21.33 30.25 27.16
C VAL A 272 -21.31 30.05 28.69
N PRO A 273 -22.17 29.22 29.34
CA PRO A 273 -22.08 27.76 29.24
C PRO A 273 -23.32 26.88 29.50
N GLY A 274 -23.25 25.64 29.02
CA GLY A 274 -23.32 24.47 29.91
C GLY A 274 -24.68 23.81 30.17
N ALA A 275 -24.73 22.54 29.76
CA ALA A 275 -25.21 21.38 30.53
C ALA A 275 -26.72 21.20 30.81
N ASP A 276 -27.14 19.99 30.40
CA ASP A 276 -28.04 19.05 31.06
C ASP A 276 -29.52 19.42 31.25
N ASP A 277 -30.38 18.70 30.52
CA ASP A 277 -31.30 17.69 31.10
C ASP A 277 -32.35 17.32 30.05
N VAL A 278 -32.29 16.08 29.55
CA VAL A 278 -33.44 15.45 28.89
C VAL A 278 -33.73 14.18 29.66
N LEU A 279 -34.75 14.28 30.51
CA LEU A 279 -35.39 13.17 31.20
C LEU A 279 -36.33 12.43 30.23
N ASP A 280 -36.24 11.11 30.37
CA ASP A 280 -37.12 10.01 30.03
C ASP A 280 -38.56 10.30 29.57
N GLU A 281 -39.00 9.50 28.60
CA GLU A 281 -40.24 8.72 28.73
C GLU A 281 -40.17 7.47 27.83
N GLU A 282 -40.00 6.30 28.46
CA GLU A 282 -40.32 4.99 27.90
C GLU A 282 -41.80 4.68 28.15
N GLU A 283 -42.52 4.14 27.15
CA GLU A 283 -43.27 2.89 27.31
C GLU A 283 -43.83 2.35 25.98
N GLY A 284 -43.82 1.02 25.82
CA GLY A 284 -44.74 0.31 24.93
C GLY A 284 -44.15 -0.57 23.83
N ARG A 285 -43.44 -1.66 24.18
CA ARG A 285 -43.16 -2.79 23.27
C ARG A 285 -44.36 -3.72 23.17
N GLN A 286 -44.86 -4.00 21.95
CA GLN A 286 -45.40 -5.31 21.55
C GLN A 286 -45.24 -5.57 20.05
N GLY A 287 -44.83 -6.79 19.68
CA GLY A 287 -45.18 -7.44 18.40
C GLY A 287 -44.16 -7.35 17.26
N GLU A 288 -43.18 -8.26 17.25
CA GLU A 288 -42.42 -8.60 16.05
C GLU A 288 -43.35 -9.22 14.99
N THR A 289 -43.67 -8.45 13.96
CA THR A 289 -43.95 -8.97 12.62
C THR A 289 -42.92 -8.35 11.69
N ARG A 290 -42.01 -9.18 11.16
CA ARG A 290 -41.14 -8.80 10.03
C ARG A 290 -42.01 -8.52 8.81
N GLN A 291 -42.44 -7.27 8.66
CA GLN A 291 -42.99 -6.73 7.41
C GLN A 291 -41.84 -6.17 6.56
N GLY A 292 -41.96 -6.30 5.25
CA GLY A 292 -40.96 -5.87 4.27
C GLY A 292 -40.53 -4.43 4.51
N GLN A 293 -39.22 -4.19 4.48
CA GLN A 293 -38.60 -2.91 4.78
C GLN A 293 -39.23 -1.79 3.94
N SER A 294 -39.90 -0.86 4.61
CA SER A 294 -40.33 0.42 4.06
C SER A 294 -39.09 1.27 3.76
N LEU A 295 -39.14 2.07 2.69
CA LEU A 295 -38.12 3.07 2.35
C LEU A 295 -37.75 3.93 3.56
N ASP A 296 -36.48 4.32 3.69
CA ASP A 296 -36.10 5.35 4.66
C ASP A 296 -36.91 6.63 4.38
N SER A 297 -37.60 7.13 5.41
CA SER A 297 -38.41 8.35 5.36
C SER A 297 -37.64 9.57 4.85
N ALA A 298 -36.31 9.58 5.00
CA ALA A 298 -35.46 10.65 4.50
C ALA A 298 -35.26 10.56 2.97
N THR A 299 -35.01 9.36 2.44
CA THR A 299 -34.88 9.10 0.99
C THR A 299 -36.20 9.34 0.26
N ALA A 300 -37.31 8.86 0.83
CA ALA A 300 -38.65 9.10 0.29
C ALA A 300 -38.95 10.61 0.14
N ARG A 301 -38.57 11.43 1.16
CA ARG A 301 -38.72 12.89 1.12
C ARG A 301 -37.87 13.57 0.04
N ARG A 302 -36.62 13.12 -0.18
CA ARG A 302 -35.75 13.70 -1.24
C ARG A 302 -36.30 13.44 -2.63
N LEU A 303 -36.88 12.25 -2.85
CA LEU A 303 -37.43 11.83 -4.13
C LEU A 303 -38.89 12.25 -4.35
N GLY A 304 -39.50 12.92 -3.38
CA GLY A 304 -40.91 13.35 -3.45
C GLY A 304 -41.91 12.19 -3.35
N LEU A 305 -41.51 11.03 -2.82
CA LEU A 305 -42.39 9.89 -2.60
C LEU A 305 -43.12 10.03 -1.26
N PRO A 306 -44.46 9.94 -1.22
CA PRO A 306 -45.21 9.94 0.03
C PRO A 306 -44.99 8.63 0.80
N THR A 307 -44.71 8.71 2.10
CA THR A 307 -44.47 7.53 2.95
C THR A 307 -45.76 6.92 3.53
N ALA A 308 -46.86 7.68 3.48
CA ALA A 308 -48.19 7.30 3.94
C ALA A 308 -49.23 8.13 3.18
N PRO A 309 -50.49 7.66 3.07
CA PRO A 309 -51.57 8.45 2.49
C PRO A 309 -51.75 9.76 3.26
N SER A 310 -51.87 10.87 2.52
CA SER A 310 -52.07 12.20 3.11
C SER A 310 -53.47 12.37 3.72
N ARG A 311 -54.39 11.47 3.36
CA ARG A 311 -55.81 11.49 3.72
C ARG A 311 -56.17 10.16 4.37
N SER A 312 -57.02 10.19 5.40
CA SER A 312 -57.55 9.00 6.07
C SER A 312 -59.07 8.97 6.00
N PHE A 313 -59.69 7.81 6.15
CA PHE A 313 -61.14 7.77 6.33
C PHE A 313 -61.51 8.07 7.78
N ALA A 314 -62.72 8.60 8.01
CA ALA A 314 -63.28 8.69 9.34
C ALA A 314 -63.38 7.29 9.99
N THR A 315 -63.24 7.25 11.32
CA THR A 315 -63.44 6.04 12.11
C THR A 315 -64.86 5.50 11.87
N PRO A 316 -65.02 4.23 11.41
CA PRO A 316 -66.34 3.62 11.22
C PRO A 316 -67.14 3.64 12.52
N ASP A 317 -68.39 4.06 12.47
CA ASP A 317 -69.34 3.81 13.55
C ASP A 317 -69.80 2.34 13.53
N SER A 318 -70.62 1.94 14.50
CA SER A 318 -71.13 0.57 14.62
C SER A 318 -71.87 0.08 13.36
N VAL A 319 -72.55 0.98 12.62
CA VAL A 319 -73.33 0.64 11.42
C VAL A 319 -72.40 0.45 10.21
N VAL A 320 -71.48 1.39 10.01
CA VAL A 320 -70.47 1.31 8.94
C VAL A 320 -69.59 0.08 9.15
N GLN A 321 -69.23 -0.23 10.40
CA GLN A 321 -68.44 -1.41 10.72
C GLN A 321 -69.18 -2.72 10.37
N GLU A 322 -70.48 -2.81 10.66
CA GLU A 322 -71.33 -3.93 10.26
C GLU A 322 -71.43 -4.07 8.73
N LEU A 323 -71.56 -2.94 8.01
CA LEU A 323 -71.62 -2.90 6.54
C LEU A 323 -70.30 -3.33 5.89
N LEU A 324 -69.17 -2.86 6.43
CA LEU A 324 -67.83 -3.24 5.96
C LEU A 324 -67.56 -4.73 6.19
N ASN A 325 -68.09 -5.30 7.27
CA ASN A 325 -67.91 -6.72 7.62
C ASN A 325 -68.96 -7.65 7.02
N ARG A 326 -69.88 -7.13 6.19
CA ARG A 326 -71.00 -7.91 5.65
C ARG A 326 -70.51 -9.03 4.72
N ARG A 327 -70.76 -10.28 5.12
CA ARG A 327 -70.39 -11.47 4.35
C ARG A 327 -71.04 -11.45 2.96
N GLY A 328 -70.26 -11.79 1.93
CA GLY A 328 -70.71 -11.84 0.53
C GLY A 328 -70.55 -10.54 -0.26
N TYR A 329 -70.20 -9.42 0.40
CA TYR A 329 -69.95 -8.13 -0.26
C TYR A 329 -68.47 -7.74 -0.17
N ARG A 330 -67.99 -6.96 -1.14
CA ARG A 330 -66.64 -6.37 -1.12
C ARG A 330 -66.79 -4.86 -0.90
N PRO A 331 -66.56 -4.36 0.32
CA PRO A 331 -66.70 -2.93 0.57
C PRO A 331 -65.67 -2.14 -0.24
N THR A 332 -66.11 -1.02 -0.80
CA THR A 332 -65.25 0.01 -1.37
C THR A 332 -65.65 1.30 -0.71
N ARG A 333 -64.67 2.01 -0.12
CA ARG A 333 -64.92 3.27 0.56
C ARG A 333 -64.50 4.40 -0.36
N TYR A 334 -65.25 5.50 -0.31
CA TYR A 334 -64.99 6.71 -1.07
C TYR A 334 -65.06 7.91 -0.13
N ARG A 335 -64.11 8.84 -0.29
CA ARG A 335 -64.08 10.14 0.37
C ARG A 335 -63.67 11.16 -0.68
N ALA A 336 -64.39 12.27 -0.78
CA ALA A 336 -64.09 13.38 -1.67
C ALA A 336 -64.87 14.62 -1.19
N ASP A 337 -64.51 15.80 -1.68
CA ASP A 337 -65.25 17.04 -1.45
C ASP A 337 -66.63 16.96 -2.13
N SER A 338 -66.69 16.31 -3.30
CA SER A 338 -67.94 15.98 -3.98
C SER A 338 -67.88 14.59 -4.62
N ALA A 339 -68.98 13.84 -4.48
CA ALA A 339 -69.15 12.53 -5.10
C ALA A 339 -70.46 12.54 -5.90
N THR A 340 -70.35 12.38 -7.21
CA THR A 340 -71.50 12.31 -8.13
C THR A 340 -71.65 10.88 -8.61
N VAL A 341 -72.84 10.30 -8.39
CA VAL A 341 -73.16 8.93 -8.83
C VAL A 341 -74.21 9.01 -9.93
N PHE A 342 -73.83 8.64 -11.14
CA PHE A 342 -74.72 8.52 -12.28
C PHE A 342 -75.27 7.09 -12.32
N VAL A 343 -76.49 6.89 -11.80
CA VAL A 343 -77.10 5.57 -11.68
C VAL A 343 -77.39 4.94 -13.05
N GLU A 344 -77.90 5.72 -14.01
CA GLU A 344 -78.19 5.27 -15.38
C GLU A 344 -76.91 4.87 -16.14
N ASN A 345 -75.84 5.65 -15.97
CA ASN A 345 -74.55 5.43 -16.63
C ASN A 345 -73.63 4.49 -15.83
N GLN A 346 -74.07 4.01 -14.67
CA GLN A 346 -73.29 3.21 -13.72
C GLN A 346 -71.87 3.78 -13.46
N GLU A 347 -71.80 5.10 -13.23
CA GLU A 347 -70.56 5.85 -13.12
C GLU A 347 -70.48 6.58 -11.78
N VAL A 348 -69.33 6.51 -11.12
CA VAL A 348 -69.03 7.24 -9.88
C VAL A 348 -67.88 8.20 -10.13
N ARG A 349 -68.11 9.50 -9.94
CA ARG A 349 -67.08 10.54 -10.04
C ARG A 349 -66.83 11.17 -8.68
N LEU A 350 -65.58 11.15 -8.26
CA LEU A 350 -65.07 11.80 -7.06
C LEU A 350 -64.24 13.00 -7.50
N HIS A 351 -64.53 14.17 -6.95
CA HIS A 351 -63.81 15.41 -7.22
C HIS A 351 -63.47 16.14 -5.93
N GLY A 352 -62.23 16.63 -5.86
CA GLY A 352 -61.70 17.35 -4.70
C GLY A 352 -61.32 16.36 -3.59
N GLN A 353 -60.04 16.35 -3.21
CA GLN A 353 -59.49 15.43 -2.20
C GLN A 353 -59.96 13.97 -2.31
N ALA A 354 -60.09 13.44 -3.53
CA ALA A 354 -60.62 12.10 -3.76
C ALA A 354 -59.70 11.03 -3.15
N LEU A 355 -60.29 10.12 -2.39
CA LEU A 355 -59.65 8.98 -1.74
C LEU A 355 -60.58 7.77 -1.86
N THR A 356 -60.06 6.65 -2.35
CA THR A 356 -60.77 5.38 -2.37
C THR A 356 -59.97 4.27 -1.71
N GLU A 357 -60.66 3.41 -0.96
CA GLU A 357 -60.08 2.20 -0.36
C GLU A 357 -60.83 0.98 -0.84
N ARG A 358 -60.09 -0.02 -1.34
CA ARG A 358 -60.64 -1.31 -1.74
C ARG A 358 -59.63 -2.41 -1.43
N GLN A 359 -60.04 -3.40 -0.61
CA GLN A 359 -59.19 -4.55 -0.26
C GLN A 359 -57.82 -4.18 0.34
N GLY A 360 -57.74 -3.09 1.09
CA GLY A 360 -56.51 -2.61 1.72
C GLY A 360 -55.62 -1.74 0.83
N ALA A 361 -55.93 -1.61 -0.47
CA ALA A 361 -55.27 -0.64 -1.34
C ALA A 361 -55.97 0.72 -1.23
N LEU A 362 -55.17 1.79 -1.12
CA LEU A 362 -55.61 3.17 -0.98
C LEU A 362 -55.15 3.97 -2.20
N LEU A 363 -56.08 4.65 -2.88
CA LEU A 363 -55.78 5.52 -4.00
C LEU A 363 -56.28 6.94 -3.69
N GLU A 364 -55.38 7.90 -3.62
CA GLU A 364 -55.68 9.33 -3.50
C GLU A 364 -55.38 10.04 -4.81
N ALA A 365 -56.22 11.01 -5.21
CA ALA A 365 -56.01 11.88 -6.37
C ALA A 365 -56.89 13.14 -6.25
N ASP A 366 -56.79 14.09 -7.18
CA ASP A 366 -57.74 15.23 -7.23
C ASP A 366 -59.10 14.80 -7.82
N SER A 367 -59.09 13.85 -8.76
CA SER A 367 -60.30 13.24 -9.29
C SER A 367 -60.14 11.75 -9.50
N ILE A 368 -61.17 10.98 -9.15
CA ILE A 368 -61.26 9.54 -9.40
C ILE A 368 -62.61 9.25 -10.05
N THR A 369 -62.60 8.66 -11.24
CA THR A 369 -63.79 8.24 -11.98
C THR A 369 -63.81 6.73 -12.11
N TYR A 370 -64.89 6.08 -11.68
CA TYR A 370 -65.12 4.66 -11.88
C TYR A 370 -66.33 4.43 -12.76
N ARG A 371 -66.13 3.71 -13.87
CA ARG A 371 -67.18 3.30 -14.80
C ARG A 371 -67.41 1.80 -14.70
N GLN A 372 -68.60 1.40 -14.26
CA GLN A 372 -68.92 0.00 -13.98
C GLN A 372 -69.12 -0.83 -15.26
N ASP A 373 -69.64 -0.22 -16.33
CA ASP A 373 -69.92 -0.85 -17.63
C ASP A 373 -68.65 -1.37 -18.33
N SER A 374 -67.58 -0.58 -18.26
CA SER A 374 -66.26 -0.82 -18.86
C SER A 374 -65.25 -1.37 -17.84
N CYS A 375 -65.63 -1.40 -16.57
CA CYS A 375 -64.79 -1.74 -15.42
C CYS A 375 -63.54 -0.84 -15.24
N ILE A 376 -63.51 0.35 -15.85
CA ILE A 376 -62.33 1.24 -15.84
C ILE A 376 -62.42 2.22 -14.66
N LEU A 377 -61.32 2.33 -13.92
CA LEU A 377 -61.07 3.36 -12.92
C LEU A 377 -59.98 4.28 -13.43
N ASP A 378 -60.28 5.57 -13.59
CA ASP A 378 -59.29 6.60 -13.96
C ASP A 378 -59.09 7.56 -12.80
N ALA A 379 -57.84 7.86 -12.46
CA ALA A 379 -57.46 8.83 -11.45
C ALA A 379 -56.47 9.85 -12.03
N SER A 380 -56.68 11.13 -11.75
CA SER A 380 -55.89 12.24 -12.30
C SER A 380 -55.71 13.36 -11.28
N GLY A 381 -54.65 14.16 -11.45
CA GLY A 381 -54.27 15.22 -10.53
C GLY A 381 -53.51 14.64 -9.34
N SER A 382 -52.25 14.28 -9.60
CA SER A 382 -51.30 13.67 -8.64
C SER A 382 -51.83 12.40 -7.94
N PRO A 383 -52.22 11.35 -8.70
CA PRO A 383 -52.63 10.10 -8.10
C PRO A 383 -51.49 9.39 -7.36
N HIS A 384 -51.75 9.03 -6.10
CA HIS A 384 -50.87 8.16 -5.29
C HIS A 384 -51.62 6.89 -4.90
N LEU A 385 -51.09 5.74 -5.31
CA LEU A 385 -51.59 4.43 -4.95
C LEU A 385 -50.67 3.79 -3.91
N PHE A 386 -51.25 3.42 -2.77
CA PHE A 386 -50.61 2.70 -1.68
C PHE A 386 -51.17 1.28 -1.65
N ASP A 387 -50.33 0.28 -1.95
CA ASP A 387 -50.71 -1.12 -1.97
C ASP A 387 -49.58 -2.01 -1.45
N ASN A 388 -49.83 -2.82 -0.41
CA ASN A 388 -48.90 -3.81 0.14
C ASN A 388 -47.46 -3.30 0.39
N GLY A 389 -47.32 -2.05 0.86
CA GLY A 389 -46.01 -1.42 1.15
C GLY A 389 -45.30 -0.81 -0.07
N GLN A 390 -45.89 -0.88 -1.26
CA GLN A 390 -45.43 -0.20 -2.47
C GLN A 390 -46.21 1.10 -2.65
N VAL A 391 -45.49 2.16 -3.04
CA VAL A 391 -46.06 3.47 -3.33
C VAL A 391 -45.85 3.74 -4.81
N LEU A 392 -46.95 3.94 -5.53
CA LEU A 392 -46.95 4.26 -6.95
C LEU A 392 -47.49 5.67 -7.12
N VAL A 393 -46.62 6.57 -7.59
CA VAL A 393 -46.95 7.97 -7.87
C VAL A 393 -46.87 8.18 -9.37
N GLY A 394 -47.87 8.82 -9.98
CA GLY A 394 -47.84 9.16 -11.40
C GLY A 394 -48.70 10.40 -11.70
N GLU A 395 -48.77 10.79 -12.97
CA GLU A 395 -49.63 11.91 -13.42
C GLU A 395 -51.09 11.46 -13.60
N SER A 396 -51.25 10.23 -14.11
CA SER A 396 -52.55 9.57 -14.28
C SER A 396 -52.45 8.07 -14.00
N ILE A 397 -53.51 7.50 -13.43
CA ILE A 397 -53.65 6.04 -13.22
C ILE A 397 -54.94 5.61 -13.92
N SER A 398 -54.86 4.60 -14.78
CA SER A 398 -56.01 3.92 -15.36
C SER A 398 -55.97 2.45 -14.98
N TYR A 399 -57.04 1.91 -14.40
CA TYR A 399 -57.10 0.56 -13.87
C TYR A 399 -58.38 -0.17 -14.29
N ASP A 400 -58.22 -1.26 -15.03
CA ASP A 400 -59.29 -2.20 -15.36
C ASP A 400 -59.54 -3.13 -14.18
N THR A 401 -60.63 -2.89 -13.45
CA THR A 401 -61.03 -3.66 -12.26
C THR A 401 -61.49 -5.09 -12.56
N CYS A 402 -61.88 -5.39 -13.81
CA CYS A 402 -62.35 -6.72 -14.21
C CYS A 402 -61.18 -7.60 -14.65
N ARG A 403 -60.24 -7.04 -15.45
CA ARG A 403 -59.02 -7.72 -15.88
C ARG A 403 -57.87 -7.59 -14.89
N ARG A 404 -58.02 -6.74 -13.87
CA ARG A 404 -57.00 -6.46 -12.83
C ARG A 404 -55.70 -5.91 -13.41
N ARG A 405 -55.78 -5.01 -14.39
CA ARG A 405 -54.62 -4.41 -15.06
C ARG A 405 -54.63 -2.90 -14.92
N GLY A 406 -53.52 -2.34 -14.49
CA GLY A 406 -53.32 -0.90 -14.36
C GLY A 406 -52.25 -0.38 -15.31
N MET A 407 -52.42 0.86 -15.76
CA MET A 407 -51.41 1.66 -16.44
C MET A 407 -51.25 2.98 -15.67
N ILE A 408 -49.99 3.37 -15.44
CA ILE A 408 -49.61 4.58 -14.72
C ILE A 408 -48.66 5.35 -15.64
N GLN A 409 -49.01 6.59 -15.95
CA GLN A 409 -48.16 7.48 -16.74
C GLN A 409 -47.20 8.25 -15.85
N ASP A 410 -45.95 8.39 -16.31
CA ASP A 410 -44.83 9.00 -15.57
C ASP A 410 -44.72 8.50 -14.13
N ALA A 411 -44.86 7.18 -13.99
CA ALA A 411 -44.80 6.52 -12.71
C ALA A 411 -43.39 6.59 -12.13
N LEU A 412 -43.25 7.01 -10.87
CA LEU A 412 -42.05 6.82 -10.07
C LEU A 412 -42.31 5.70 -9.07
N THR A 413 -41.55 4.63 -9.17
CA THR A 413 -41.59 3.50 -8.23
C THR A 413 -40.18 3.15 -7.78
N ASN A 414 -40.09 2.50 -6.62
CA ASN A 414 -38.86 1.85 -6.20
C ASN A 414 -39.05 0.33 -6.10
N PHE A 415 -37.94 -0.38 -6.04
CA PHE A 415 -37.89 -1.77 -5.65
C PHE A 415 -36.54 -2.08 -5.01
N THR A 416 -36.50 -3.15 -4.21
CA THR A 416 -35.31 -3.56 -3.49
C THR A 416 -34.71 -4.82 -4.14
N GLU A 417 -33.41 -4.78 -4.43
CA GLU A 417 -32.58 -5.91 -4.88
C GLU A 417 -31.48 -6.11 -3.83
N GLY A 418 -31.54 -7.22 -3.07
CA GLY A 418 -30.59 -7.48 -1.97
C GLY A 418 -30.53 -6.33 -0.96
N SER A 419 -29.40 -5.61 -0.90
CA SER A 419 -29.24 -4.40 -0.06
C SER A 419 -29.46 -3.08 -0.80
N THR A 420 -29.60 -3.09 -2.13
CA THR A 420 -29.69 -1.89 -2.96
C THR A 420 -31.15 -1.58 -3.31
N VAL A 421 -31.52 -0.30 -3.23
CA VAL A 421 -32.83 0.21 -3.68
C VAL A 421 -32.67 0.75 -5.09
N TRP A 422 -33.48 0.27 -6.01
CA TRP A 422 -33.56 0.78 -7.37
C TRP A 422 -34.82 1.61 -7.56
N PHE A 423 -34.68 2.71 -8.29
CA PHE A 423 -35.73 3.63 -8.67
C PHE A 423 -35.99 3.49 -10.17
N LEU A 424 -37.26 3.39 -10.53
CA LEU A 424 -37.73 3.32 -11.91
C LEU A 424 -38.70 4.47 -12.17
N ARG A 425 -38.45 5.22 -13.24
CA ARG A 425 -39.32 6.30 -13.73
C ARG A 425 -39.77 5.98 -15.14
N GLY A 426 -41.07 6.05 -15.43
CA GLY A 426 -41.59 5.90 -16.80
C GLY A 426 -43.05 5.43 -16.85
N SER A 427 -43.53 5.06 -18.04
CA SER A 427 -44.90 4.54 -18.18
C SER A 427 -44.96 3.08 -17.74
N ILE A 428 -45.62 2.80 -16.62
CA ILE A 428 -45.69 1.45 -16.03
C ILE A 428 -47.07 0.84 -16.28
N ALA A 429 -47.11 -0.37 -16.82
CA ALA A 429 -48.28 -1.22 -16.84
C ALA A 429 -48.07 -2.42 -15.90
N GLN A 430 -48.94 -2.54 -14.90
CA GLN A 430 -48.90 -3.59 -13.90
C GLN A 430 -50.14 -4.47 -14.01
N ASP A 431 -49.93 -5.78 -14.15
CA ASP A 431 -51.01 -6.74 -14.08
C ASP A 431 -51.13 -7.24 -12.64
N SER A 432 -52.09 -6.73 -11.86
CA SER A 432 -52.24 -7.09 -10.44
C SER A 432 -52.65 -8.55 -10.19
N SER A 433 -52.99 -9.32 -11.24
CA SER A 433 -53.18 -10.78 -11.15
C SER A 433 -51.87 -11.56 -11.30
N SER A 434 -50.78 -10.90 -11.73
CA SER A 434 -49.47 -11.51 -11.96
C SER A 434 -48.36 -10.68 -11.31
N SER A 435 -47.24 -11.29 -10.97
CA SER A 435 -46.06 -10.57 -10.47
C SER A 435 -45.24 -9.92 -11.62
N ARG A 436 -45.91 -9.49 -12.70
CA ARG A 436 -45.30 -8.94 -13.90
C ARG A 436 -45.54 -7.44 -14.02
N ILE A 437 -44.46 -6.71 -14.25
CA ILE A 437 -44.48 -5.27 -14.49
C ILE A 437 -43.89 -5.04 -15.88
N TYR A 438 -44.57 -4.25 -16.69
CA TYR A 438 -44.09 -3.78 -17.98
C TYR A 438 -43.84 -2.29 -17.86
N ALA A 439 -42.67 -1.83 -18.25
CA ALA A 439 -42.39 -0.40 -18.33
C ALA A 439 -42.03 -0.01 -19.77
N GLY A 440 -42.61 1.08 -20.24
CA GLY A 440 -42.35 1.69 -21.54
C GLY A 440 -41.68 3.03 -21.36
N SER A 441 -40.65 3.31 -22.16
CA SER A 441 -39.84 4.55 -22.08
C SER A 441 -39.45 4.87 -20.64
N SER A 442 -38.68 3.98 -20.03
CA SER A 442 -38.38 4.02 -18.60
C SER A 442 -36.89 4.17 -18.32
N ASP A 443 -36.58 4.96 -17.31
CA ASP A 443 -35.25 5.14 -16.73
C ASP A 443 -35.15 4.39 -15.41
N ILE A 444 -34.02 3.71 -15.19
CA ILE A 444 -33.75 2.94 -13.96
C ILE A 444 -32.39 3.32 -13.36
N THR A 445 -32.33 3.51 -12.04
CA THR A 445 -31.11 3.93 -11.32
C THR A 445 -31.14 3.48 -9.85
N SER A 446 -29.99 3.21 -9.24
CA SER A 446 -29.88 3.04 -7.77
C SER A 446 -29.71 4.36 -7.02
N CYS A 447 -29.45 5.45 -7.74
CA CYS A 447 -29.16 6.76 -7.16
C CYS A 447 -30.41 7.33 -6.48
N ASP A 448 -30.27 7.75 -5.22
CA ASP A 448 -31.37 8.27 -4.40
C ASP A 448 -31.63 9.78 -4.59
N LEU A 449 -31.02 10.38 -5.61
CA LEU A 449 -31.14 11.80 -5.94
C LEU A 449 -32.18 12.06 -7.05
N PRO A 450 -32.90 13.20 -7.02
CA PRO A 450 -33.90 13.56 -8.03
C PRO A 450 -33.36 13.62 -9.47
N THR A 451 -32.13 14.11 -9.60
CA THR A 451 -31.31 14.08 -10.82
C THR A 451 -30.22 13.04 -10.61
N PRO A 452 -30.39 11.80 -11.10
CA PRO A 452 -29.46 10.74 -10.78
C PRO A 452 -28.12 10.96 -11.47
N HIS A 453 -27.02 10.60 -10.79
CA HIS A 453 -25.68 10.66 -11.39
C HIS A 453 -25.56 9.76 -12.62
N TYR A 454 -26.35 8.68 -12.67
CA TYR A 454 -26.41 7.75 -13.78
C TYR A 454 -27.80 7.10 -13.88
N HIS A 455 -28.23 6.69 -15.07
CA HIS A 455 -29.45 5.92 -15.25
C HIS A 455 -29.37 5.07 -16.52
N PHE A 456 -30.10 3.95 -16.56
CA PHE A 456 -30.31 3.19 -17.78
C PHE A 456 -31.66 3.55 -18.38
N ALA A 457 -31.66 4.12 -19.58
CA ALA A 457 -32.87 4.37 -20.33
C ALA A 457 -33.22 3.15 -21.20
N SER A 458 -34.48 2.74 -21.21
CA SER A 458 -34.96 1.68 -22.09
C SER A 458 -36.35 1.95 -22.64
N ARG A 459 -36.58 1.59 -23.91
CA ARG A 459 -37.91 1.72 -24.52
C ARG A 459 -38.88 0.66 -24.04
N GLN A 460 -38.41 -0.56 -23.80
CA GLN A 460 -39.22 -1.68 -23.38
C GLN A 460 -38.53 -2.41 -22.25
N MET A 461 -39.18 -2.48 -21.10
CA MET A 461 -38.71 -3.21 -19.93
C MET A 461 -39.82 -4.13 -19.44
N LYS A 462 -39.42 -5.34 -19.04
CA LYS A 462 -40.30 -6.36 -18.49
C LYS A 462 -39.66 -6.95 -17.27
N TRP A 463 -40.38 -6.92 -16.17
CA TRP A 463 -40.02 -7.57 -14.93
C TRP A 463 -40.91 -8.78 -14.72
N VAL A 464 -40.31 -9.95 -14.50
CA VAL A 464 -41.01 -11.21 -14.27
C VAL A 464 -40.77 -11.67 -12.85
N SER A 465 -41.87 -11.87 -12.11
CA SER A 465 -41.89 -12.55 -10.81
C SER A 465 -41.04 -11.92 -9.71
N ARG A 466 -40.86 -10.59 -9.77
CA ARG A 466 -39.97 -9.84 -8.86
C ARG A 466 -38.51 -10.36 -8.86
N SER A 467 -38.11 -11.16 -9.85
CA SER A 467 -36.82 -11.86 -9.86
C SER A 467 -36.02 -11.68 -11.13
N VAL A 468 -36.63 -11.40 -12.28
CA VAL A 468 -35.89 -11.28 -13.56
C VAL A 468 -36.30 -10.03 -14.32
N LEU A 469 -35.35 -9.14 -14.55
CA LEU A 469 -35.49 -7.93 -15.35
C LEU A 469 -34.95 -8.15 -16.77
N VAL A 470 -35.75 -7.81 -17.77
CA VAL A 470 -35.35 -7.80 -19.18
C VAL A 470 -35.67 -6.44 -19.77
N ALA A 471 -34.68 -5.74 -20.33
CA ALA A 471 -34.87 -4.43 -20.95
C ALA A 471 -34.24 -4.36 -22.35
N ARG A 472 -34.86 -3.65 -23.29
CA ARG A 472 -34.38 -3.51 -24.68
C ARG A 472 -34.97 -2.30 -25.44
N PRO A 473 -34.17 -1.68 -26.34
CA PRO A 473 -32.73 -1.51 -26.17
C PRO A 473 -32.44 -0.76 -24.87
N VAL A 474 -31.23 -0.88 -24.35
CA VAL A 474 -30.80 -0.21 -23.09
C VAL A 474 -29.65 0.73 -23.41
N THR A 475 -29.75 1.98 -22.96
CA THR A 475 -28.68 2.96 -23.05
C THR A 475 -28.31 3.41 -21.64
N LEU A 476 -27.04 3.25 -21.25
CA LEU A 476 -26.50 3.81 -20.00
C LEU A 476 -26.16 5.28 -20.22
N TYR A 477 -26.74 6.14 -19.40
CA TYR A 477 -26.43 7.55 -19.29
C TYR A 477 -25.68 7.84 -17.99
N VAL A 478 -24.68 8.72 -18.06
CA VAL A 478 -24.09 9.38 -16.89
C VAL A 478 -24.42 10.85 -16.99
N ARG A 479 -25.19 11.36 -16.02
CA ARG A 479 -26.03 12.55 -16.18
C ARG A 479 -26.82 12.48 -17.50
N ASP A 480 -26.52 13.37 -18.44
CA ASP A 480 -27.24 13.49 -19.72
C ASP A 480 -26.45 12.92 -20.92
N VAL A 481 -25.29 12.30 -20.66
CA VAL A 481 -24.40 11.79 -21.73
C VAL A 481 -24.59 10.28 -21.91
N PRO A 482 -24.99 9.79 -23.09
CA PRO A 482 -25.06 8.36 -23.37
C PRO A 482 -23.65 7.77 -23.52
N ILE A 483 -23.31 6.78 -22.70
CA ILE A 483 -21.98 6.14 -22.69
C ILE A 483 -22.00 4.79 -23.40
N LEU A 484 -23.03 3.97 -23.15
CA LEU A 484 -23.08 2.59 -23.64
C LEU A 484 -24.47 2.26 -24.15
N TRP A 485 -24.54 1.66 -25.34
CA TRP A 485 -25.77 1.12 -25.91
C TRP A 485 -25.70 -0.40 -25.97
N LEU A 486 -26.73 -1.06 -25.46
CA LEU A 486 -26.90 -2.52 -25.46
C LEU A 486 -28.22 -2.89 -26.14
N PRO A 487 -28.24 -3.93 -26.99
CA PRO A 487 -29.45 -4.38 -27.67
C PRO A 487 -30.49 -4.93 -26.68
N PHE A 488 -30.06 -5.56 -25.60
CA PHE A 488 -30.89 -5.98 -24.47
C PHE A 488 -30.03 -6.18 -23.21
N ILE A 489 -30.65 -6.08 -22.04
CA ILE A 489 -30.06 -6.48 -20.76
C ILE A 489 -30.93 -7.57 -20.13
N PHE A 490 -30.29 -8.54 -19.48
CA PHE A 490 -30.93 -9.56 -18.66
C PHE A 490 -30.26 -9.55 -17.29
N GLN A 491 -31.04 -9.25 -16.25
CA GLN A 491 -30.56 -9.19 -14.87
C GLN A 491 -31.47 -10.03 -13.98
N ASP A 492 -30.85 -10.97 -13.25
CA ASP A 492 -31.50 -11.70 -12.16
C ASP A 492 -31.39 -10.83 -10.90
N MET A 493 -32.51 -10.53 -10.25
CA MET A 493 -32.61 -9.61 -9.11
C MET A 493 -32.96 -10.35 -7.80
N ARG A 494 -32.72 -11.67 -7.75
CA ARG A 494 -32.87 -12.43 -6.50
C ARG A 494 -31.79 -12.02 -5.51
N PRO A 495 -32.11 -11.80 -4.23
CA PRO A 495 -31.11 -11.45 -3.22
C PRO A 495 -30.07 -12.58 -3.07
N GLY A 496 -28.80 -12.23 -2.96
CA GLY A 496 -27.69 -13.17 -2.84
C GLY A 496 -26.87 -13.32 -4.13
N ARG A 497 -26.19 -14.46 -4.30
CA ARG A 497 -25.28 -14.69 -5.43
C ARG A 497 -26.07 -15.02 -6.70
N HIS A 498 -26.05 -14.16 -7.71
CA HIS A 498 -26.77 -14.36 -8.97
C HIS A 498 -25.93 -13.93 -10.18
N SER A 499 -26.38 -14.29 -11.39
CA SER A 499 -25.70 -13.96 -12.65
C SER A 499 -25.96 -12.53 -13.11
N GLY A 500 -24.97 -11.90 -13.75
CA GLY A 500 -25.06 -10.52 -14.23
C GLY A 500 -23.90 -10.08 -15.11
N ILE A 501 -24.07 -8.95 -15.80
CA ILE A 501 -23.02 -8.31 -16.59
C ILE A 501 -22.07 -7.57 -15.64
N LEU A 502 -20.77 -7.64 -15.91
CA LEU A 502 -19.78 -6.87 -15.18
C LEU A 502 -19.81 -5.40 -15.63
N VAL A 503 -19.71 -4.46 -14.69
CA VAL A 503 -19.65 -3.03 -15.01
C VAL A 503 -18.33 -2.72 -15.71
N PRO A 504 -18.37 -2.16 -16.94
CA PRO A 504 -17.15 -1.79 -17.66
C PRO A 504 -16.41 -0.66 -16.92
N GLN A 505 -15.09 -0.77 -16.90
CA GLN A 505 -14.22 0.26 -16.34
C GLN A 505 -13.55 0.99 -17.49
N PHE A 506 -13.63 2.32 -17.45
CA PHE A 506 -12.98 3.19 -18.42
C PHE A 506 -11.78 3.84 -17.75
N GLY A 507 -10.63 3.74 -18.40
CA GLY A 507 -9.42 4.40 -17.94
C GLY A 507 -8.68 5.09 -19.07
N ILE A 508 -7.92 6.11 -18.69
CA ILE A 508 -6.93 6.74 -19.55
C ILE A 508 -5.58 6.38 -18.97
N ASN A 509 -4.76 5.72 -19.79
CA ASN A 509 -3.37 5.46 -19.46
C ASN A 509 -2.49 6.54 -20.11
N ASP A 510 -1.33 6.80 -19.52
CA ASP A 510 -0.27 7.61 -20.10
C ASP A 510 -0.54 9.13 -20.22
N LEU A 511 -1.08 9.76 -19.16
CA LEU A 511 -1.29 11.23 -19.17
C LEU A 511 -0.01 12.07 -19.36
N VAL A 512 1.18 11.52 -19.09
CA VAL A 512 2.45 12.24 -19.24
C VAL A 512 3.47 11.36 -19.97
N ARG A 513 3.51 11.48 -21.30
CA ARG A 513 4.62 10.98 -22.14
C ARG A 513 5.26 12.11 -22.95
N PRO A 514 6.50 11.93 -23.43
CA PRO A 514 7.08 12.74 -24.50
C PRO A 514 6.40 12.55 -25.88
N THR A 515 5.47 11.60 -26.02
CA THR A 515 4.84 11.23 -27.30
C THR A 515 3.36 11.65 -27.34
N ARG A 516 2.88 12.08 -28.51
CA ARG A 516 1.59 12.78 -28.74
C ARG A 516 0.32 11.91 -28.65
N GLY A 517 0.38 10.66 -28.19
CA GLY A 517 -0.74 9.71 -28.25
C GLY A 517 -1.37 9.40 -26.90
N TYR A 518 -2.71 9.41 -26.82
CA TYR A 518 -3.48 8.94 -25.67
C TYR A 518 -3.89 7.47 -25.89
N ASN A 519 -3.52 6.59 -24.96
CA ASN A 519 -3.98 5.20 -24.98
C ASN A 519 -5.19 5.03 -24.06
N ARG A 520 -6.29 4.56 -24.63
CA ARG A 520 -7.55 4.28 -23.90
C ARG A 520 -7.55 2.82 -23.47
N GLN A 521 -8.18 2.53 -22.34
CA GLN A 521 -8.47 1.17 -21.92
C GLN A 521 -9.96 1.02 -21.61
N VAL A 522 -10.49 -0.15 -21.96
CA VAL A 522 -11.79 -0.60 -21.49
C VAL A 522 -11.55 -1.96 -20.87
N THR A 523 -11.74 -2.04 -19.56
CA THR A 523 -11.50 -3.25 -18.77
C THR A 523 -12.80 -3.70 -18.13
N ASN A 524 -12.81 -4.93 -17.63
CA ASN A 524 -13.95 -5.53 -16.94
C ASN A 524 -15.21 -5.70 -17.82
N LEU A 525 -15.03 -5.87 -19.15
CA LEU A 525 -16.13 -6.26 -20.02
C LEU A 525 -16.37 -7.76 -19.87
N GLY A 526 -17.45 -8.16 -19.21
CA GLY A 526 -17.64 -9.58 -18.92
C GLY A 526 -19.01 -9.96 -18.39
N TYR A 527 -19.13 -11.24 -18.06
CA TYR A 527 -20.35 -11.83 -17.51
C TYR A 527 -20.00 -12.75 -16.34
N TYR A 528 -20.67 -12.51 -15.20
CA TYR A 528 -20.63 -13.36 -14.02
C TYR A 528 -21.75 -14.40 -14.10
N TRP A 529 -21.36 -15.66 -14.09
CA TRP A 529 -22.25 -16.81 -14.20
C TRP A 529 -22.23 -17.65 -12.91
N ALA A 530 -23.37 -17.73 -12.22
CA ALA A 530 -23.52 -18.49 -10.98
C ALA A 530 -24.54 -19.64 -11.21
N PRO A 531 -24.12 -20.78 -11.78
CA PRO A 531 -25.04 -21.88 -12.10
C PRO A 531 -25.64 -22.54 -10.85
N ASN A 532 -24.95 -22.53 -9.71
CA ASN A 532 -25.46 -23.02 -8.42
C ASN A 532 -24.74 -22.37 -7.24
N ASP A 533 -25.21 -22.61 -6.02
CA ASP A 533 -24.69 -22.01 -4.78
C ASP A 533 -23.23 -22.33 -4.44
N TYR A 534 -22.65 -23.33 -5.10
CA TYR A 534 -21.31 -23.82 -4.80
C TYR A 534 -20.27 -23.49 -5.86
N LEU A 535 -20.67 -23.09 -7.07
CA LEU A 535 -19.75 -22.92 -8.19
C LEU A 535 -20.15 -21.71 -9.05
N ASP A 536 -19.22 -20.78 -9.29
CA ASP A 536 -19.34 -19.66 -10.23
C ASP A 536 -18.25 -19.69 -11.30
N PHE A 537 -18.53 -18.93 -12.37
CA PHE A 537 -17.58 -18.57 -13.41
C PHE A 537 -17.71 -17.10 -13.78
N THR A 538 -16.60 -16.47 -14.13
CA THR A 538 -16.54 -15.09 -14.61
C THR A 538 -15.76 -15.06 -15.91
N GLY A 539 -16.43 -14.74 -17.01
CA GLY A 539 -15.76 -14.45 -18.29
C GLY A 539 -15.46 -12.96 -18.39
N ARG A 540 -14.24 -12.59 -18.78
CA ARG A 540 -13.81 -11.18 -18.91
C ARG A 540 -13.00 -10.92 -20.17
N LEU A 541 -13.08 -9.69 -20.65
CA LEU A 541 -12.35 -9.12 -21.77
C LEU A 541 -11.83 -7.73 -21.36
N ASP A 542 -10.54 -7.53 -21.54
CA ASP A 542 -9.85 -6.27 -21.30
C ASP A 542 -9.17 -5.85 -22.60
N TRP A 543 -9.39 -4.60 -23.01
CA TRP A 543 -8.85 -4.02 -24.23
C TRP A 543 -8.00 -2.79 -23.89
N PHE A 544 -6.74 -2.82 -24.33
CA PHE A 544 -5.79 -1.72 -24.18
C PHE A 544 -5.34 -1.24 -25.56
N ALA A 545 -5.70 0.00 -25.90
CA ALA A 545 -5.37 0.59 -27.19
C ALA A 545 -3.85 0.52 -27.46
N ASN A 546 -3.48 0.03 -28.65
CA ASN A 546 -2.09 -0.09 -29.12
C ASN A 546 -1.15 -0.93 -28.24
N ARG A 547 -1.69 -1.75 -27.31
CA ARG A 547 -0.87 -2.57 -26.40
C ARG A 547 -1.26 -4.05 -26.50
N TYR A 548 -2.41 -4.44 -25.97
CA TYR A 548 -2.87 -5.84 -25.97
C TYR A 548 -4.38 -5.96 -25.79
N VAL A 549 -4.89 -7.13 -26.15
CA VAL A 549 -6.21 -7.64 -25.76
C VAL A 549 -5.98 -8.80 -24.79
N GLN A 550 -6.75 -8.84 -23.71
CA GLN A 550 -6.71 -9.91 -22.73
C GLN A 550 -8.11 -10.46 -22.54
N TYR A 551 -8.25 -11.77 -22.51
CA TYR A 551 -9.51 -12.42 -22.16
C TYR A 551 -9.25 -13.61 -21.25
N GLY A 552 -10.20 -13.90 -20.38
CA GLY A 552 -10.05 -14.97 -19.42
C GLY A 552 -11.36 -15.45 -18.85
N VAL A 553 -11.30 -16.64 -18.27
CA VAL A 553 -12.37 -17.24 -17.49
C VAL A 553 -11.80 -17.62 -16.14
N THR A 554 -12.40 -17.11 -15.07
CA THR A 554 -12.14 -17.58 -13.72
C THR A 554 -13.36 -18.33 -13.20
N GLY A 555 -13.17 -19.27 -12.29
CA GLY A 555 -14.28 -19.95 -11.63
C GLY A 555 -13.90 -20.35 -10.22
N GLN A 556 -14.83 -20.19 -9.29
CA GLN A 556 -14.64 -20.57 -7.89
C GLN A 556 -15.60 -21.70 -7.56
N TYR A 557 -15.12 -22.66 -6.76
CA TYR A 557 -15.94 -23.77 -6.28
C TYR A 557 -15.75 -23.95 -4.78
N ARG A 558 -16.86 -24.20 -4.07
CA ARG A 558 -16.90 -24.40 -2.62
C ARG A 558 -17.99 -25.39 -2.22
N TRP A 559 -17.64 -26.66 -2.18
CA TRP A 559 -18.48 -27.75 -1.67
C TRP A 559 -18.16 -28.04 -0.20
N LEU A 560 -18.82 -27.31 0.70
CA LEU A 560 -18.63 -27.43 2.16
C LEU A 560 -18.87 -28.85 2.67
N ASN A 561 -19.89 -29.55 2.15
CA ASN A 561 -20.24 -30.93 2.52
C ASN A 561 -19.19 -31.97 2.11
N ARG A 562 -18.38 -31.67 1.09
CA ARG A 562 -17.26 -32.51 0.64
C ARG A 562 -15.90 -31.96 1.11
N PHE A 563 -15.91 -30.87 1.88
CA PHE A 563 -14.74 -30.11 2.29
C PHE A 563 -13.78 -29.79 1.15
N VAL A 564 -14.33 -29.50 -0.03
CA VAL A 564 -13.60 -29.12 -1.24
C VAL A 564 -13.83 -27.65 -1.51
N ALA A 565 -12.75 -26.89 -1.68
CA ALA A 565 -12.84 -25.50 -2.11
C ALA A 565 -11.63 -25.11 -2.96
N GLY A 566 -11.81 -24.16 -3.86
CA GLY A 566 -10.73 -23.67 -4.69
C GLY A 566 -11.20 -22.70 -5.77
N ASN A 567 -10.25 -22.28 -6.59
CA ASN A 567 -10.47 -21.42 -7.76
C ASN A 567 -9.72 -22.02 -8.96
N VAL A 568 -10.19 -21.75 -10.17
CA VAL A 568 -9.49 -22.08 -11.40
C VAL A 568 -9.57 -20.89 -12.33
N GLY A 569 -8.48 -20.57 -13.01
CA GLY A 569 -8.34 -19.38 -13.84
C GLY A 569 -7.61 -19.71 -15.12
N PHE A 570 -8.16 -19.23 -16.22
CA PHE A 570 -7.57 -19.22 -17.54
C PHE A 570 -7.51 -17.77 -18.02
N ASN A 571 -6.37 -17.35 -18.55
CA ASN A 571 -6.23 -16.01 -19.09
C ASN A 571 -5.25 -16.01 -20.27
N GLU A 572 -5.66 -15.48 -21.41
CA GLU A 572 -4.83 -15.32 -22.58
C GLU A 572 -4.68 -13.83 -22.92
N GLN A 573 -3.45 -13.43 -23.22
CA GLN A 573 -3.10 -12.07 -23.58
C GLN A 573 -2.45 -12.06 -24.96
N ARG A 574 -2.96 -11.22 -25.87
CA ARG A 574 -2.47 -11.06 -27.24
C ARG A 574 -2.04 -9.61 -27.49
N GLN A 575 -0.77 -9.41 -27.78
CA GLN A 575 -0.20 -8.10 -28.14
C GLN A 575 -0.53 -7.72 -29.58
N VAL A 576 -0.68 -6.43 -29.83
CA VAL A 576 -0.93 -5.89 -31.18
C VAL A 576 0.24 -6.19 -32.15
N GLY A 577 1.45 -6.40 -31.62
CA GLY A 577 2.67 -6.76 -32.37
C GLY A 577 2.93 -8.26 -32.55
N GLY A 578 1.97 -9.15 -32.26
CA GLY A 578 2.07 -10.59 -32.56
C GLY A 578 2.56 -11.50 -31.41
N GLY A 579 2.90 -10.95 -30.24
CA GLY A 579 3.19 -11.76 -29.03
C GLY A 579 1.93 -12.26 -28.34
N SER A 580 1.95 -13.48 -27.81
CA SER A 580 0.86 -14.00 -26.96
C SER A 580 1.39 -14.71 -25.70
N GLY A 581 0.60 -14.66 -24.63
CA GLY A 581 0.90 -15.30 -23.36
C GLY A 581 -0.35 -15.93 -22.76
N LEU A 582 -0.26 -17.19 -22.39
CA LEU A 582 -1.29 -17.95 -21.68
C LEU A 582 -0.89 -18.05 -20.21
N ALA A 583 -1.82 -17.76 -19.32
CA ALA A 583 -1.70 -17.97 -17.88
C ALA A 583 -2.80 -18.94 -17.39
N LEU A 584 -2.39 -19.94 -16.62
CA LEU A 584 -3.26 -20.92 -15.96
C LEU A 584 -3.03 -20.84 -14.46
N ARG A 585 -4.12 -20.73 -13.69
CA ARG A 585 -4.12 -20.77 -12.23
C ARG A 585 -5.10 -21.81 -11.74
N TRP A 586 -4.74 -22.59 -10.73
CA TRP A 586 -5.65 -23.51 -10.07
C TRP A 586 -5.25 -23.64 -8.60
N ASP A 587 -6.09 -23.09 -7.73
CA ASP A 587 -5.99 -23.29 -6.29
C ASP A 587 -7.03 -24.34 -5.87
N HIS A 588 -6.60 -25.34 -5.12
CA HIS A 588 -7.44 -26.44 -4.67
C HIS A 588 -7.07 -26.86 -3.25
N ARG A 589 -8.08 -26.91 -2.38
CA ARG A 589 -7.98 -27.42 -1.02
C ARG A 589 -9.07 -28.45 -0.80
N GLN A 590 -8.65 -29.64 -0.37
CA GLN A 590 -9.56 -30.71 -0.02
C GLN A 590 -9.10 -31.40 1.27
N THR A 591 -9.99 -31.48 2.25
CA THR A 591 -9.80 -32.32 3.43
C THR A 591 -10.73 -33.52 3.33
N PHE A 592 -10.20 -34.68 2.92
CA PHE A 592 -11.00 -35.89 2.74
C PHE A 592 -11.56 -36.39 4.08
N ASP A 593 -10.77 -36.27 5.15
CA ASP A 593 -11.12 -36.57 6.54
C ASP A 593 -10.16 -35.81 7.50
N LEU A 594 -10.26 -36.02 8.83
CA LEU A 594 -9.39 -35.37 9.84
C LEU A 594 -7.90 -35.75 9.73
N SER A 595 -7.59 -36.82 9.00
CA SER A 595 -6.26 -37.41 8.84
C SER A 595 -5.66 -37.19 7.44
N THR A 596 -6.47 -36.86 6.43
CA THR A 596 -6.08 -36.79 5.02
C THR A 596 -6.42 -35.44 4.41
N SER A 597 -5.40 -34.75 3.87
CA SER A 597 -5.56 -33.45 3.21
C SER A 597 -4.74 -33.34 1.93
N LEU A 598 -5.26 -32.58 0.97
CA LEU A 598 -4.62 -32.21 -0.27
C LEU A 598 -4.72 -30.69 -0.44
N ASN A 599 -3.57 -30.06 -0.71
CA ASN A 599 -3.48 -28.67 -1.08
C ASN A 599 -2.69 -28.59 -2.39
N LEU A 600 -3.25 -27.91 -3.38
CA LEU A 600 -2.63 -27.65 -4.67
C LEU A 600 -2.77 -26.16 -4.97
N ASN A 601 -1.68 -25.55 -5.39
CA ASN A 601 -1.63 -24.21 -5.97
C ASN A 601 -0.81 -24.36 -7.24
N PHE A 602 -1.46 -24.29 -8.39
CA PHE A 602 -0.82 -24.42 -9.68
C PHE A 602 -0.89 -23.06 -10.36
N ASN A 603 0.28 -22.54 -10.74
CA ASN A 603 0.40 -21.27 -11.46
C ASN A 603 1.42 -21.46 -12.58
N TYR A 604 1.00 -21.18 -13.81
CA TYR A 604 1.79 -21.42 -15.01
C TYR A 604 1.57 -20.29 -16.01
N ALA A 605 2.65 -19.80 -16.61
CA ALA A 605 2.59 -18.88 -17.74
C ALA A 605 3.42 -19.42 -18.92
N SER A 606 2.86 -19.40 -20.12
CA SER A 606 3.54 -19.90 -21.33
C SER A 606 4.64 -18.96 -21.82
N ASN A 607 4.49 -17.64 -21.59
CA ASN A 607 5.44 -16.64 -22.05
C ASN A 607 5.61 -15.51 -21.02
N THR A 608 6.65 -15.62 -20.21
CA THR A 608 6.98 -14.65 -19.15
C THR A 608 7.37 -13.28 -19.72
N ARG A 609 7.90 -13.21 -20.96
CA ARG A 609 8.22 -11.94 -21.61
C ARG A 609 6.98 -11.10 -21.92
N VAL A 610 5.89 -11.74 -22.37
CA VAL A 610 4.62 -11.06 -22.65
C VAL A 610 4.00 -10.53 -21.36
N VAL A 611 4.01 -11.34 -20.29
CA VAL A 611 3.58 -10.91 -18.96
C VAL A 611 4.39 -9.69 -18.50
N ARG A 612 5.73 -9.75 -18.62
CA ARG A 612 6.63 -8.68 -18.17
C ARG A 612 6.49 -7.37 -18.94
N GLN A 613 6.31 -7.44 -20.26
CA GLN A 613 6.15 -6.24 -21.10
C GLN A 613 4.79 -5.57 -20.90
N ASN A 614 3.76 -6.35 -20.59
CA ASN A 614 2.40 -5.87 -20.47
C ASN A 614 1.96 -5.58 -19.04
N ALA A 615 2.77 -5.95 -18.04
CA ALA A 615 2.55 -5.63 -16.65
C ALA A 615 2.27 -4.13 -16.48
N ILE A 616 1.13 -3.83 -15.87
CA ILE A 616 0.76 -2.48 -15.44
C ILE A 616 1.31 -2.26 -14.02
N ASP A 617 1.29 -3.33 -13.23
CA ASP A 617 1.91 -3.37 -11.91
C ASP A 617 3.41 -3.70 -12.01
N PRO A 618 4.31 -2.83 -11.54
CA PRO A 618 5.74 -3.08 -11.43
C PRO A 618 6.09 -4.42 -10.80
N LEU A 619 5.31 -4.85 -9.82
CA LEU A 619 5.61 -6.01 -9.00
C LEU A 619 5.45 -7.31 -9.79
N GLN A 620 4.56 -7.34 -10.78
CA GLN A 620 4.40 -8.49 -11.68
C GLN A 620 5.68 -8.80 -12.47
N ASN A 621 6.55 -7.80 -12.70
CA ASN A 621 7.81 -8.00 -13.41
C ASN A 621 8.89 -8.68 -12.58
N THR A 622 8.79 -8.56 -11.26
CA THR A 622 9.74 -9.13 -10.29
C THR A 622 9.14 -10.31 -9.52
N GLN A 623 7.90 -10.69 -9.82
CA GLN A 623 7.22 -11.82 -9.20
C GLN A 623 7.80 -13.14 -9.70
N GLN A 624 7.71 -14.16 -8.83
CA GLN A 624 8.03 -15.54 -9.19
C GLN A 624 6.74 -16.32 -9.36
N ILE A 625 6.66 -17.10 -10.44
CA ILE A 625 5.55 -18.02 -10.68
C ILE A 625 5.78 -19.25 -9.82
N SER A 626 5.04 -19.36 -8.71
CA SER A 626 5.13 -20.51 -7.81
C SER A 626 3.97 -21.49 -8.04
N SER A 627 4.30 -22.77 -8.16
CA SER A 627 3.36 -23.89 -8.07
C SER A 627 3.76 -24.78 -6.89
N SER A 628 2.79 -25.33 -6.16
CA SER A 628 3.01 -26.29 -5.09
C SER A 628 1.89 -27.33 -5.04
N LEU A 629 2.28 -28.53 -4.60
CA LEU A 629 1.38 -29.65 -4.35
C LEU A 629 1.78 -30.25 -3.02
N ASN A 630 0.83 -30.46 -2.11
CA ASN A 630 1.08 -31.07 -0.82
C ASN A 630 -0.09 -31.97 -0.42
N PHE A 631 0.20 -33.26 -0.35
CA PHE A 631 -0.68 -34.30 0.13
C PHE A 631 -0.16 -34.82 1.47
N SER A 632 -1.00 -34.84 2.50
CA SER A 632 -0.65 -35.35 3.82
C SER A 632 -1.67 -36.37 4.28
N LYS A 633 -1.22 -37.53 4.75
CA LYS A 633 -2.07 -38.55 5.35
C LYS A 633 -1.49 -39.07 6.66
N ARG A 634 -2.30 -39.04 7.73
CA ARG A 634 -1.96 -39.63 9.02
C ARG A 634 -2.59 -41.03 9.13
N TYR A 635 -1.73 -42.04 9.10
CA TYR A 635 -2.09 -43.41 9.41
C TYR A 635 -2.02 -43.65 10.93
N GLY A 636 -2.56 -44.76 11.42
CA GLY A 636 -2.40 -45.15 12.82
C GLY A 636 -0.94 -45.36 13.23
N TRP A 637 -0.09 -45.80 12.30
CA TRP A 637 1.34 -46.05 12.52
C TRP A 637 2.24 -44.81 12.35
N GLY A 638 1.74 -43.69 11.80
CA GLY A 638 2.58 -42.53 11.49
C GLY A 638 1.99 -41.56 10.47
N THR A 639 2.78 -40.58 10.04
CA THR A 639 2.38 -39.59 9.03
C THR A 639 3.19 -39.75 7.75
N LEU A 640 2.50 -39.70 6.61
CA LEU A 640 3.07 -39.63 5.27
C LEU A 640 2.75 -38.26 4.67
N THR A 641 3.77 -37.54 4.23
CA THR A 641 3.63 -36.28 3.49
C THR A 641 4.35 -36.42 2.15
N VAL A 642 3.64 -36.11 1.07
CA VAL A 642 4.17 -36.13 -0.29
C VAL A 642 3.82 -34.81 -0.95
N GLY A 643 4.78 -34.18 -1.59
CA GLY A 643 4.53 -32.92 -2.25
C GLY A 643 5.71 -32.39 -3.01
N GLY A 644 5.67 -31.11 -3.30
CA GLY A 644 6.74 -30.38 -3.92
C GLY A 644 6.35 -28.96 -4.26
N ASN A 645 7.34 -28.20 -4.69
CA ASN A 645 7.15 -26.87 -5.21
C ASN A 645 8.00 -26.65 -6.47
N ARG A 646 7.57 -25.70 -7.29
CA ARG A 646 8.30 -25.19 -8.45
C ARG A 646 8.16 -23.67 -8.42
N ARG A 647 9.27 -22.95 -8.49
CA ARG A 647 9.33 -21.50 -8.60
C ARG A 647 10.07 -21.14 -9.88
N GLN A 648 9.50 -20.22 -10.64
CA GLN A 648 10.11 -19.72 -11.86
C GLN A 648 10.21 -18.20 -11.78
N ASP A 649 11.40 -17.65 -11.99
CA ASP A 649 11.59 -16.22 -12.02
C ASP A 649 11.15 -15.65 -13.39
N ILE A 650 10.39 -14.56 -13.37
CA ILE A 650 9.90 -13.89 -14.59
C ILE A 650 11.01 -13.03 -15.22
N THR A 651 12.03 -12.66 -14.44
CA THR A 651 13.11 -11.76 -14.87
C THR A 651 14.15 -12.49 -15.71
N ASP A 652 14.75 -13.54 -15.15
CA ASP A 652 15.84 -14.32 -15.77
C ASP A 652 15.37 -15.67 -16.33
N GLY A 653 14.14 -16.10 -16.05
CA GLY A 653 13.60 -17.37 -16.54
C GLY A 653 14.12 -18.62 -15.82
N SER A 654 14.93 -18.45 -14.76
CA SER A 654 15.44 -19.54 -13.96
C SER A 654 14.30 -20.29 -13.25
N VAL A 655 14.47 -21.60 -13.10
CA VAL A 655 13.47 -22.48 -12.47
C VAL A 655 14.12 -23.26 -11.35
N GLN A 656 13.57 -23.13 -10.15
CA GLN A 656 13.89 -23.94 -8.98
C GLN A 656 12.72 -24.89 -8.68
N GLN A 657 12.98 -26.17 -8.46
CA GLN A 657 11.94 -27.16 -8.26
C GLN A 657 12.34 -28.19 -7.21
N LEU A 658 11.57 -28.26 -6.13
CA LEU A 658 11.64 -29.32 -5.14
C LEU A 658 10.53 -30.34 -5.42
N LEU A 659 10.81 -31.36 -6.23
CA LEU A 659 9.84 -32.42 -6.52
C LEU A 659 10.56 -33.73 -6.91
N PRO A 660 10.22 -34.87 -6.26
CA PRO A 660 9.31 -34.99 -5.12
C PRO A 660 9.98 -34.58 -3.79
N ALA A 661 9.16 -34.15 -2.84
CA ALA A 661 9.46 -34.06 -1.42
C ALA A 661 8.57 -35.07 -0.69
N LEU A 662 9.18 -36.11 -0.14
CA LEU A 662 8.53 -37.19 0.58
C LEU A 662 9.03 -37.17 2.03
N THR A 663 8.13 -37.29 3.00
CA THR A 663 8.48 -37.44 4.41
C THR A 663 7.59 -38.49 5.04
N VAL A 664 8.20 -39.46 5.69
CA VAL A 664 7.55 -40.51 6.46
C VAL A 664 8.01 -40.36 7.91
N SER A 665 7.07 -40.08 8.80
CA SER A 665 7.34 -39.94 10.24
C SER A 665 6.45 -40.93 11.00
N PRO A 666 6.92 -42.18 11.19
CA PRO A 666 6.29 -43.15 12.07
C PRO A 666 6.05 -42.61 13.48
N ALA A 667 5.00 -43.09 14.15
CA ALA A 667 4.82 -42.86 15.57
C ALA A 667 5.95 -43.56 16.36
N PRO A 668 6.39 -43.01 17.51
CA PRO A 668 7.41 -43.64 18.34
C PRO A 668 7.03 -45.09 18.70
N LEU A 669 7.90 -46.03 18.36
CA LEU A 669 7.74 -47.46 18.66
C LEU A 669 8.37 -47.76 20.02
N ALA A 670 7.55 -48.17 20.98
CA ALA A 670 8.05 -48.65 22.28
C ALA A 670 8.59 -50.09 22.11
N LEU A 671 9.92 -50.23 22.04
CA LEU A 671 10.60 -51.53 21.98
C LEU A 671 10.68 -52.23 23.34
N GLY A 672 10.33 -51.52 24.42
CA GLY A 672 10.25 -52.02 25.79
C GLY A 672 9.74 -50.94 26.75
N ARG A 673 9.77 -51.21 28.07
CA ARG A 673 9.26 -50.26 29.10
C ARG A 673 9.99 -48.91 29.10
N ASN A 674 11.29 -48.92 28.79
CA ASN A 674 12.14 -47.73 28.84
C ASN A 674 12.82 -47.43 27.50
N ILE A 675 12.52 -48.18 26.43
CA ILE A 675 13.17 -48.03 25.12
C ILE A 675 12.14 -47.56 24.09
N THR A 676 12.40 -46.42 23.48
CA THR A 676 11.56 -45.85 22.42
C THR A 676 12.40 -45.55 21.20
N TRP A 677 11.97 -46.07 20.05
CA TRP A 677 12.58 -45.81 18.76
C TRP A 677 11.66 -44.92 17.92
N SER A 678 12.17 -43.79 17.44
CA SER A 678 11.37 -42.82 16.69
C SER A 678 12.00 -42.56 15.32
N PRO A 679 11.88 -43.50 14.36
CA PRO A 679 12.48 -43.32 13.05
C PRO A 679 11.80 -42.19 12.27
N GLY A 680 12.54 -41.59 11.34
CA GLY A 680 12.05 -40.62 10.38
C GLY A 680 12.79 -40.79 9.06
N LEU A 681 12.06 -40.75 7.95
CA LEU A 681 12.62 -40.85 6.60
C LEU A 681 12.19 -39.61 5.82
N SER A 682 13.12 -38.90 5.19
CA SER A 682 12.80 -37.87 4.21
C SER A 682 13.59 -38.08 2.93
N PHE A 683 12.94 -37.83 1.81
CA PHE A 683 13.54 -37.87 0.48
C PHE A 683 13.16 -36.58 -0.24
N THR A 684 14.15 -35.85 -0.71
CA THR A 684 13.97 -34.60 -1.44
C THR A 684 14.78 -34.63 -2.72
N ASN A 685 14.20 -34.09 -3.79
CA ASN A 685 14.90 -33.85 -5.04
C ASN A 685 14.72 -32.38 -5.43
N ASN A 686 15.80 -31.62 -5.35
CA ASN A 686 15.84 -30.20 -5.67
C ASN A 686 16.60 -30.01 -6.99
N THR A 687 15.97 -29.42 -7.99
CA THR A 687 16.56 -29.14 -9.29
C THR A 687 16.51 -27.64 -9.57
N THR A 688 17.63 -27.09 -10.03
CA THR A 688 17.68 -25.77 -10.65
C THR A 688 17.94 -25.92 -12.15
N SER A 689 17.33 -25.09 -12.96
CA SER A 689 17.49 -25.10 -14.42
C SER A 689 17.34 -23.69 -14.98
N ASN A 690 17.85 -23.47 -16.19
CA ASN A 690 17.89 -22.17 -16.85
C ASN A 690 18.58 -21.09 -15.99
N THR A 691 19.59 -21.47 -15.20
CA THR A 691 20.37 -20.50 -14.42
C THR A 691 21.41 -19.88 -15.34
N GLY A 692 21.47 -18.55 -15.43
CA GLY A 692 22.49 -17.87 -16.23
C GLY A 692 23.89 -18.17 -15.72
N LEU A 693 24.79 -18.58 -16.62
CA LEU A 693 26.21 -18.80 -16.34
C LEU A 693 27.04 -17.62 -16.90
N PRO A 694 28.27 -17.39 -16.41
CA PRO A 694 29.17 -16.41 -17.01
C PRO A 694 29.32 -16.65 -18.52
N ASN A 695 29.24 -15.57 -19.31
CA ASN A 695 29.29 -15.66 -20.77
C ASN A 695 30.56 -16.37 -21.23
N LEU A 696 30.40 -17.27 -22.19
CA LEU A 696 31.52 -17.93 -22.83
C LEU A 696 32.16 -16.97 -23.83
N ILE A 697 33.38 -16.52 -23.52
CA ILE A 697 34.19 -15.75 -24.47
C ILE A 697 34.77 -16.73 -25.50
N GLN A 698 34.40 -16.56 -26.77
CA GLN A 698 34.96 -17.28 -27.92
C GLN A 698 35.85 -16.34 -28.71
N VAL A 699 37.08 -16.76 -29.00
CA VAL A 699 37.97 -16.04 -29.93
C VAL A 699 37.61 -16.46 -31.35
N LEU A 700 37.12 -15.52 -32.15
CA LEU A 700 36.80 -15.72 -33.55
C LEU A 700 38.09 -15.95 -34.36
N PRO A 701 38.03 -16.65 -35.52
CA PRO A 701 39.20 -16.88 -36.38
C PRO A 701 39.94 -15.61 -36.87
N GLY A 702 39.36 -14.43 -36.69
CA GLY A 702 39.97 -13.12 -36.98
C GLY A 702 40.47 -12.35 -35.75
N GLY A 703 40.58 -12.97 -34.57
CA GLY A 703 41.04 -12.34 -33.33
C GLY A 703 40.00 -11.49 -32.59
N GLY A 704 38.77 -11.39 -33.12
CA GLY A 704 37.65 -10.76 -32.42
C GLY A 704 37.15 -11.62 -31.26
N LEU A 705 36.71 -11.00 -30.17
CA LEU A 705 36.07 -11.69 -29.05
C LEU A 705 34.55 -11.68 -29.26
N ASP A 706 33.94 -12.87 -29.26
CA ASP A 706 32.50 -13.06 -29.21
C ASP A 706 32.10 -13.61 -27.83
N THR A 707 30.88 -13.35 -27.38
CA THR A 707 30.38 -13.84 -26.08
C THR A 707 29.07 -14.58 -26.26
N ILE A 708 29.07 -15.86 -25.93
CA ILE A 708 27.87 -16.71 -25.97
C ILE A 708 27.26 -16.77 -24.57
N GLU A 709 25.98 -16.42 -24.46
CA GLU A 709 25.20 -16.65 -23.23
C GLU A 709 24.95 -18.16 -23.05
N VAL A 710 25.23 -18.67 -21.85
CA VAL A 710 25.07 -20.09 -21.52
C VAL A 710 24.19 -20.22 -20.29
N THR A 711 23.33 -21.24 -20.28
CA THR A 711 22.54 -21.59 -19.09
C THR A 711 23.01 -22.92 -18.51
N GLY A 712 22.89 -23.04 -17.19
CA GLY A 712 23.20 -24.24 -16.43
C GLY A 712 21.98 -24.81 -15.72
N GLY A 713 22.20 -25.94 -15.07
CA GLY A 713 21.29 -26.52 -14.10
C GLY A 713 22.04 -27.34 -13.08
N SER A 714 21.41 -27.55 -11.92
CA SER A 714 21.90 -28.44 -10.88
C SER A 714 20.78 -29.31 -10.35
N ARG A 715 21.14 -30.49 -9.82
CA ARG A 715 20.22 -31.38 -9.11
C ARG A 715 20.89 -31.80 -7.82
N VAL A 716 20.17 -31.68 -6.71
CA VAL A 716 20.54 -32.20 -5.40
C VAL A 716 19.42 -33.13 -4.94
N THR A 717 19.69 -34.42 -4.90
CA THR A 717 18.81 -35.43 -4.33
C THR A 717 19.33 -35.80 -2.95
N ALA A 718 18.51 -35.67 -1.90
CA ALA A 718 18.89 -36.05 -0.55
C ALA A 718 17.91 -37.08 0.03
N LEU A 719 18.45 -38.12 0.64
CA LEU A 719 17.72 -39.09 1.45
C LEU A 719 18.27 -39.02 2.87
N ASN A 720 17.42 -38.71 3.83
CA ASN A 720 17.78 -38.63 5.23
C ASN A 720 16.97 -39.65 6.04
N PHE A 721 17.68 -40.43 6.85
CA PHE A 721 17.10 -41.41 7.76
C PHE A 721 17.56 -41.10 9.19
N ASP A 722 16.65 -40.50 9.95
CA ASP A 722 16.84 -40.23 11.37
C ASP A 722 16.32 -41.41 12.18
N THR A 723 17.13 -41.92 13.11
CA THR A 723 16.80 -43.10 13.92
C THR A 723 17.21 -42.94 15.38
N PRO A 724 16.67 -41.93 16.09
CA PRO A 724 16.92 -41.76 17.52
C PRO A 724 16.33 -42.91 18.33
N VAL A 725 17.11 -43.41 19.28
CA VAL A 725 16.71 -44.40 20.28
C VAL A 725 16.85 -43.77 21.66
N ARG A 726 15.75 -43.68 22.39
CA ARG A 726 15.73 -43.24 23.78
C ARG A 726 15.72 -44.46 24.68
N PHE A 727 16.59 -44.49 25.69
CA PHE A 727 16.59 -45.50 26.73
C PHE A 727 16.62 -44.82 28.10
N GLY A 728 15.46 -44.77 28.77
CA GLY A 728 15.29 -43.99 30.00
C GLY A 728 15.46 -42.49 29.76
N SER A 729 16.45 -41.88 30.42
CA SER A 729 16.81 -40.45 30.29
C SER A 729 17.89 -40.18 29.24
N PHE A 730 18.47 -41.23 28.64
CA PHE A 730 19.48 -41.12 27.61
C PHE A 730 18.84 -41.02 26.23
N ASN A 731 19.45 -40.24 25.35
CA ASN A 731 19.00 -40.08 23.96
C ASN A 731 20.16 -40.36 23.01
N TRP A 732 20.15 -41.52 22.37
CA TRP A 732 21.09 -41.86 21.30
C TRP A 732 20.54 -41.39 19.97
N GLN A 733 21.11 -40.31 19.47
CA GLN A 733 20.78 -39.73 18.17
C GLN A 733 21.61 -40.42 17.09
N ASN A 734 20.95 -40.84 16.03
CA ASN A 734 21.56 -41.37 14.81
C ASN A 734 20.89 -40.74 13.61
N SER A 735 21.67 -40.28 12.65
CA SER A 735 21.21 -39.70 11.40
C SER A 735 22.12 -40.16 10.27
N ILE A 736 21.53 -40.77 9.23
CA ILE A 736 22.24 -41.19 8.03
C ILE A 736 21.67 -40.36 6.87
N GLN A 737 22.53 -39.58 6.24
CA GLN A 737 22.16 -38.72 5.13
C GLN A 737 22.96 -39.13 3.89
N THR A 738 22.29 -39.40 2.78
CA THR A 738 22.97 -39.50 1.48
C THR A 738 22.49 -38.37 0.58
N THR A 739 23.43 -37.71 -0.06
CA THR A 739 23.17 -36.59 -0.97
C THR A 739 23.84 -36.88 -2.30
N ASP A 740 23.11 -36.78 -3.39
CA ASP A 740 23.62 -36.87 -4.75
C ASP A 740 23.45 -35.52 -5.44
N GLU A 741 24.56 -34.91 -5.80
CA GLU A 741 24.64 -33.61 -6.44
C GLU A 741 25.22 -33.74 -7.84
N THR A 742 24.57 -33.10 -8.81
CA THR A 742 25.06 -33.01 -10.19
C THR A 742 24.85 -31.59 -10.69
N GLU A 743 25.86 -31.01 -11.33
CA GLU A 743 25.82 -29.71 -11.95
C GLU A 743 26.18 -29.84 -13.43
N THR A 744 25.47 -29.14 -14.31
CA THR A 744 25.78 -29.13 -15.76
C THR A 744 26.57 -27.89 -16.16
N GLY A 745 26.79 -26.96 -15.22
CA GLY A 745 27.57 -25.75 -15.40
C GLY A 745 29.05 -26.04 -15.67
N ARG A 746 29.77 -25.01 -16.11
CA ARG A 746 31.21 -25.09 -16.32
C ARG A 746 31.93 -24.83 -15.01
N ASP A 747 32.55 -25.85 -14.47
CA ASP A 747 33.46 -25.72 -13.34
C ASP A 747 34.83 -25.29 -13.87
N SER A 748 35.32 -24.11 -13.46
CA SER A 748 36.62 -23.58 -13.88
C SER A 748 37.54 -23.45 -12.68
N VAL A 749 38.61 -24.22 -12.69
CA VAL A 749 39.64 -24.14 -11.66
C VAL A 749 40.83 -23.38 -12.20
N ARG A 750 41.33 -22.41 -11.42
CA ARG A 750 42.53 -21.64 -11.71
C ARG A 750 43.65 -22.15 -10.81
N PHE A 751 44.78 -22.50 -11.40
CA PHE A 751 45.97 -22.90 -10.67
C PHE A 751 47.20 -22.31 -11.33
N LEU A 752 48.24 -22.10 -10.52
CA LEU A 752 49.54 -21.63 -11.00
C LEU A 752 50.29 -22.83 -11.59
N VAL A 753 50.88 -22.62 -12.76
CA VAL A 753 51.76 -23.56 -13.45
C VAL A 753 53.04 -22.81 -13.78
N ASP A 754 54.20 -23.46 -13.69
CA ASP A 754 55.49 -22.88 -14.06
C ASP A 754 55.41 -22.25 -15.47
N ASP A 755 55.93 -21.03 -15.63
CA ASP A 755 55.94 -20.36 -16.93
C ASP A 755 56.91 -21.08 -17.88
N PRO A 756 56.42 -21.73 -18.97
CA PRO A 756 57.31 -22.40 -19.91
C PRO A 756 58.18 -21.43 -20.72
N ALA A 757 57.92 -20.12 -20.67
CA ALA A 757 58.69 -19.09 -21.35
C ALA A 757 59.92 -18.62 -20.56
N THR A 758 60.04 -18.99 -19.29
CA THR A 758 61.19 -18.62 -18.45
C THR A 758 61.83 -19.86 -17.83
N SER A 759 63.13 -19.80 -17.56
CA SER A 759 63.87 -20.89 -16.91
C SER A 759 63.81 -20.82 -15.39
N ASP A 760 63.07 -19.87 -14.83
CA ASP A 760 62.95 -19.65 -13.40
C ASP A 760 61.75 -20.44 -12.84
N PRO A 761 61.98 -21.49 -12.02
CA PRO A 761 60.89 -22.27 -11.44
C PRO A 761 60.05 -21.50 -10.40
N ALA A 762 60.42 -20.25 -10.05
CA ALA A 762 59.59 -19.36 -9.23
C ALA A 762 58.59 -18.54 -10.07
N ASP A 763 58.77 -18.50 -11.39
CA ASP A 763 57.90 -17.77 -12.29
C ASP A 763 56.74 -18.67 -12.72
N SER A 764 55.51 -18.20 -12.51
CA SER A 764 54.31 -19.02 -12.70
C SER A 764 53.21 -18.26 -13.42
N ILE A 765 52.61 -18.93 -14.41
CA ILE A 765 51.44 -18.47 -15.13
C ILE A 765 50.17 -19.04 -14.53
N LEU A 766 49.13 -18.22 -14.50
CA LEU A 766 47.82 -18.63 -13.98
C LEU A 766 47.04 -19.32 -15.09
N VAL A 767 46.97 -20.65 -15.04
CA VAL A 767 46.24 -21.47 -16.01
C VAL A 767 44.83 -21.74 -15.49
N SER A 768 43.83 -21.46 -16.31
CA SER A 768 42.45 -21.87 -16.04
C SER A 768 42.12 -23.15 -16.79
N ARG A 769 41.83 -24.23 -16.07
CA ARG A 769 41.28 -25.46 -16.64
C ARG A 769 39.77 -25.47 -16.38
N SER A 770 38.99 -25.71 -17.43
CA SER A 770 37.54 -25.81 -17.31
C SER A 770 37.07 -27.22 -17.60
N PHE A 771 36.04 -27.65 -16.87
CA PHE A 771 35.45 -28.98 -16.97
C PHE A 771 33.96 -28.87 -17.27
N PRO A 772 33.40 -29.80 -18.07
CA PRO A 772 31.97 -29.84 -18.35
C PRO A 772 31.21 -30.54 -17.21
N GLY A 773 30.37 -29.79 -16.50
CA GLY A 773 29.57 -30.28 -15.38
C GLY A 773 30.41 -30.65 -14.16
N ASP A 774 29.76 -31.05 -13.07
CA ASP A 774 30.35 -31.74 -11.93
C ASP A 774 29.36 -32.71 -11.29
N PHE A 775 29.86 -33.68 -10.52
CA PHE A 775 29.01 -34.52 -9.69
C PHE A 775 29.70 -34.85 -8.36
N ARG A 776 28.87 -35.01 -7.33
CA ARG A 776 29.29 -35.40 -6.00
C ARG A 776 28.19 -36.20 -5.34
N SER A 777 28.44 -37.49 -5.07
CA SER A 777 27.57 -38.26 -4.18
C SER A 777 28.25 -38.39 -2.81
N THR A 778 27.50 -38.18 -1.75
CA THR A 778 27.97 -38.24 -0.37
C THR A 778 27.09 -39.16 0.46
N LEU A 779 27.70 -39.77 1.47
CA LEU A 779 27.03 -40.49 2.54
C LEU A 779 27.63 -39.97 3.83
N ASP A 780 26.81 -39.40 4.68
CA ASP A 780 27.20 -38.95 6.00
C ASP A 780 26.44 -39.71 7.09
N TRP A 781 27.13 -39.97 8.19
CA TRP A 781 26.56 -40.67 9.34
C TRP A 781 26.97 -39.95 10.60
N ASN A 782 25.99 -39.32 11.25
CA ASN A 782 26.15 -38.60 12.49
C ASN A 782 25.53 -39.40 13.63
N THR A 783 26.29 -39.65 14.69
CA THR A 783 25.83 -40.40 15.86
C THR A 783 26.36 -39.79 17.15
N GLY A 784 25.53 -39.78 18.20
CA GLY A 784 25.93 -39.30 19.53
C GLY A 784 24.89 -39.60 20.60
N ILE A 785 25.36 -39.73 21.84
CA ILE A 785 24.57 -39.97 23.02
C ILE A 785 24.56 -38.68 23.84
N ASN A 786 23.39 -38.05 23.92
CA ASN A 786 23.16 -36.95 24.86
C ASN A 786 22.87 -37.55 26.24
N LEU A 787 23.69 -37.17 27.22
CA LEU A 787 23.50 -37.57 28.60
C LEU A 787 22.48 -36.67 29.29
N PRO A 788 21.85 -37.12 30.38
CA PRO A 788 20.89 -36.31 31.14
C PRO A 788 21.53 -35.04 31.70
N ILE A 789 20.71 -33.98 31.83
CA ILE A 789 21.13 -32.72 32.49
C ILE A 789 21.44 -33.01 33.97
N LEU A 790 22.65 -32.68 34.42
CA LEU A 790 23.14 -32.99 35.77
C LEU A 790 22.57 -32.06 36.85
N PHE A 791 22.25 -30.81 36.49
CA PHE A 791 21.71 -29.80 37.41
C PHE A 791 20.39 -29.23 36.87
N ARG A 792 19.31 -29.33 37.64
CA ARG A 792 17.97 -28.84 37.23
C ARG A 792 17.67 -27.38 37.62
N GLY A 793 18.62 -26.72 38.30
CA GLY A 793 18.51 -25.34 38.78
C GLY A 793 18.82 -24.29 37.70
N SER A 794 19.32 -23.12 38.12
CA SER A 794 19.70 -22.02 37.22
C SER A 794 20.84 -22.38 36.28
N TRP A 795 21.77 -23.24 36.72
CA TRP A 795 22.85 -23.80 35.90
C TRP A 795 22.39 -25.15 35.35
N LYS A 796 22.22 -25.25 34.03
CA LYS A 796 21.89 -26.50 33.34
C LYS A 796 23.14 -27.03 32.66
N LEU A 797 23.80 -28.00 33.26
CA LEU A 797 24.99 -28.65 32.70
C LEU A 797 24.57 -29.93 31.96
N GLN A 798 24.89 -30.01 30.68
CA GLN A 798 24.58 -31.17 29.84
C GLN A 798 25.86 -31.70 29.18
N PRO A 799 26.38 -32.84 29.66
CA PRO A 799 27.46 -33.54 28.98
C PRO A 799 26.93 -34.31 27.76
N ALA A 800 27.77 -34.46 26.74
CA ALA A 800 27.46 -35.17 25.51
C ALA A 800 28.68 -35.98 25.06
N LEU A 801 28.42 -37.18 24.57
CA LEU A 801 29.42 -38.03 23.92
C LEU A 801 28.97 -38.25 22.49
N GLY A 802 29.83 -37.95 21.52
CA GLY A 802 29.51 -38.05 20.11
C GLY A 802 30.62 -38.73 19.34
N ILE A 803 30.28 -39.10 18.11
CA ILE A 803 31.26 -39.48 17.10
C ILE A 803 31.14 -38.44 15.98
N ALA A 804 32.26 -37.89 15.55
CA ALA A 804 32.35 -36.91 14.48
C ALA A 804 33.20 -37.48 13.33
N ASN A 805 33.05 -36.90 12.14
CA ASN A 805 33.95 -37.16 11.03
C ASN A 805 35.37 -36.64 11.35
N THR A 806 36.40 -37.30 10.83
CA THR A 806 37.80 -36.87 11.04
C THR A 806 38.09 -35.50 10.42
N THR A 807 37.42 -35.17 9.31
CA THR A 807 37.49 -33.89 8.58
C THR A 807 36.12 -33.22 8.56
N SER A 808 36.03 -32.01 8.03
CA SER A 808 34.76 -31.29 7.84
C SER A 808 33.86 -31.87 6.73
N GLY A 809 34.36 -32.84 5.93
CA GLY A 809 33.59 -33.47 4.87
C GLY A 809 32.63 -34.59 5.36
N PRO A 810 31.85 -35.20 4.45
CA PRO A 810 30.94 -36.31 4.75
C PRO A 810 31.70 -37.62 5.03
N PHE A 811 31.11 -38.57 5.74
CA PHE A 811 31.77 -39.86 6.04
C PHE A 811 32.35 -40.58 4.80
N ALA A 812 31.59 -40.62 3.71
CA ALA A 812 32.04 -41.14 2.43
C ALA A 812 31.60 -40.21 1.30
N LEU A 813 32.41 -40.14 0.25
CA LEU A 813 32.07 -39.41 -0.95
C LEU A 813 32.65 -40.05 -2.20
N ARG A 814 32.03 -39.75 -3.34
CA ARG A 814 32.58 -39.95 -4.67
C ARG A 814 32.34 -38.69 -5.49
N ASN A 815 33.30 -38.33 -6.30
CA ASN A 815 33.28 -37.17 -7.20
C ASN A 815 34.26 -37.39 -8.36
N ARG A 816 34.49 -36.36 -9.17
CA ARG A 816 35.49 -36.39 -10.23
C ARG A 816 36.90 -36.75 -9.73
N ASN A 817 37.33 -36.19 -8.59
CA ASN A 817 38.68 -36.41 -8.04
C ASN A 817 38.94 -37.88 -7.67
N THR A 818 37.87 -38.63 -7.35
CA THR A 818 37.94 -40.08 -7.08
C THR A 818 37.79 -40.97 -8.31
N GLY A 819 37.61 -40.40 -9.51
CA GLY A 819 37.21 -41.16 -10.70
C GLY A 819 35.84 -41.84 -10.56
N GLY A 820 34.98 -41.34 -9.67
CA GLY A 820 33.67 -41.93 -9.34
C GLY A 820 33.69 -43.07 -8.33
N ALA A 821 34.85 -43.47 -7.80
CA ALA A 821 34.95 -44.47 -6.74
C ALA A 821 34.55 -43.89 -5.36
N TRP A 822 33.90 -44.68 -4.53
CA TRP A 822 33.62 -44.27 -3.14
C TRP A 822 34.88 -44.32 -2.30
N VAL A 823 35.20 -43.20 -1.66
CA VAL A 823 36.25 -43.10 -0.65
C VAL A 823 35.63 -42.69 0.68
N GLN A 824 36.25 -43.13 1.78
CA GLN A 824 35.72 -42.95 3.13
C GLN A 824 36.78 -42.34 4.02
N GLN A 825 36.36 -41.55 4.99
CA GLN A 825 37.22 -41.06 6.06
C GLN A 825 36.97 -41.83 7.37
N GLY A 826 37.88 -41.67 8.32
CA GLY A 826 37.70 -42.19 9.66
C GLY A 826 36.59 -41.46 10.43
N LYS A 827 36.37 -41.94 11.65
CA LYS A 827 35.58 -41.23 12.66
C LYS A 827 36.47 -40.92 13.87
N ARG A 828 36.14 -39.86 14.59
CA ARG A 828 36.78 -39.50 15.86
C ARG A 828 35.76 -39.30 16.96
N PHE A 829 36.15 -39.57 18.20
CA PHE A 829 35.33 -39.29 19.37
C PHE A 829 35.20 -37.79 19.58
N ARG A 830 34.05 -37.36 20.09
CA ARG A 830 33.76 -35.98 20.48
C ARG A 830 33.22 -35.99 21.89
N ILE A 831 33.86 -35.24 22.78
CA ILE A 831 33.40 -35.08 24.15
C ILE A 831 32.99 -33.63 24.30
N GLY A 832 31.71 -33.42 24.62
CA GLY A 832 31.13 -32.09 24.76
C GLY A 832 30.58 -31.88 26.16
N VAL A 833 30.70 -30.66 26.67
CA VAL A 833 29.91 -30.20 27.82
C VAL A 833 29.35 -28.83 27.52
N SER A 834 28.07 -28.65 27.79
CA SER A 834 27.38 -27.38 27.58
C SER A 834 26.71 -26.91 28.86
N SER A 835 26.70 -25.59 29.07
CA SER A 835 26.06 -24.93 30.19
C SER A 835 25.27 -23.73 29.70
N THR A 836 23.99 -23.67 30.06
CA THR A 836 23.11 -22.55 29.70
C THR A 836 22.49 -21.95 30.96
N PRO A 837 23.26 -21.19 31.77
CA PRO A 837 22.69 -20.58 32.95
C PRO A 837 21.75 -19.44 32.58
N THR A 838 20.71 -19.22 33.38
CA THR A 838 19.86 -18.02 33.26
C THR A 838 19.94 -17.22 34.57
N LEU A 839 20.51 -16.02 34.49
CA LEU A 839 20.59 -15.06 35.58
C LEU A 839 19.47 -14.03 35.43
N PHE A 840 18.85 -13.65 36.55
CA PHE A 840 17.78 -12.65 36.56
C PHE A 840 18.20 -11.45 37.42
N ALA A 841 18.08 -10.25 36.86
CA ALA A 841 18.17 -8.98 37.58
C ALA A 841 16.80 -8.28 37.57
N PHE A 842 16.42 -7.65 38.67
CA PHE A 842 15.14 -6.94 38.79
C PHE A 842 15.40 -5.46 39.09
N TYR A 843 14.98 -4.59 38.17
CA TYR A 843 15.08 -3.15 38.27
C TYR A 843 13.73 -2.52 38.65
N PRO A 844 13.72 -1.35 39.32
CA PRO A 844 12.49 -0.60 39.59
C PRO A 844 11.77 -0.23 38.29
N GLY A 845 10.43 -0.17 38.34
CA GLY A 845 9.62 0.20 37.18
C GLY A 845 9.64 1.71 36.90
N ILE A 846 9.55 2.08 35.62
CA ILE A 846 9.47 3.47 35.14
C ILE A 846 8.08 3.69 34.53
N GLY A 847 7.41 4.79 34.88
CA GLY A 847 6.08 5.14 34.36
C GLY A 847 5.01 4.08 34.68
N PRO A 848 4.26 3.55 33.69
CA PRO A 848 3.22 2.54 33.91
C PRO A 848 3.78 1.12 34.18
N LEU A 849 5.10 0.94 34.19
CA LEU A 849 5.73 -0.33 34.53
C LEU A 849 5.90 -0.44 36.06
N GLN A 850 5.57 -1.62 36.61
CA GLN A 850 5.72 -1.93 38.03
C GLN A 850 7.17 -2.31 38.34
N ARG A 851 7.74 -3.21 37.52
CA ARG A 851 9.11 -3.70 37.62
C ARG A 851 9.62 -4.09 36.24
N ILE A 852 10.94 -4.01 36.07
CA ILE A 852 11.63 -4.49 34.88
C ILE A 852 12.50 -5.68 35.29
N ARG A 853 12.34 -6.81 34.60
CA ARG A 853 13.16 -8.01 34.74
C ARG A 853 14.13 -8.09 33.58
N HIS A 854 15.42 -8.15 33.86
CA HIS A 854 16.46 -8.47 32.90
C HIS A 854 16.86 -9.94 33.09
N SER A 855 16.75 -10.72 32.02
CA SER A 855 17.19 -12.11 31.95
C SER A 855 18.45 -12.16 31.12
N PHE A 856 19.55 -12.64 31.70
CA PHE A 856 20.85 -12.80 31.07
C PHE A 856 21.16 -14.29 30.96
N SER A 857 21.20 -14.82 29.74
CA SER A 857 21.38 -16.25 29.46
C SER A 857 22.59 -16.46 28.54
N PRO A 858 23.81 -16.61 29.09
CA PRO A 858 24.95 -17.01 28.30
C PRO A 858 24.83 -18.50 27.95
N VAL A 859 25.37 -18.87 26.79
CA VAL A 859 25.51 -20.27 26.36
C VAL A 859 27.00 -20.53 26.26
N ILE A 860 27.52 -21.41 27.10
CA ILE A 860 28.92 -21.79 27.09
C ILE A 860 28.98 -23.27 26.74
N SER A 861 29.71 -23.61 25.68
CA SER A 861 29.97 -25.01 25.33
C SER A 861 31.44 -25.24 25.08
N TYR A 862 31.93 -26.37 25.57
CA TYR A 862 33.27 -26.88 25.34
C TYR A 862 33.16 -28.19 24.59
N ASN A 863 33.87 -28.33 23.48
CA ASN A 863 33.94 -29.56 22.70
C ASN A 863 35.40 -29.94 22.44
N PHE A 864 35.76 -31.18 22.74
CA PHE A 864 37.06 -31.75 22.47
C PHE A 864 36.95 -32.90 21.47
N GLU A 865 37.77 -32.86 20.43
CA GLU A 865 37.90 -33.89 19.39
C GLU A 865 39.39 -34.20 19.22
N PRO A 866 39.84 -35.46 19.39
CA PRO A 866 41.26 -35.80 19.26
C PRO A 866 41.72 -35.72 17.81
N ALA A 867 43.04 -35.65 17.63
CA ALA A 867 43.66 -35.75 16.31
C ALA A 867 43.36 -37.13 15.71
N ALA A 868 43.23 -37.19 14.39
CA ALA A 868 42.95 -38.43 13.68
C ALA A 868 43.56 -38.42 12.29
N ASP A 869 43.96 -39.59 11.82
CA ASP A 869 44.54 -39.75 10.49
C ASP A 869 43.43 -39.70 9.42
N VAL A 870 43.75 -39.05 8.31
CA VAL A 870 42.86 -38.93 7.14
C VAL A 870 43.39 -39.86 6.05
N PRO A 871 42.63 -40.87 5.62
CA PRO A 871 43.05 -41.76 4.55
C PRO A 871 43.43 -40.97 3.29
N GLU A 872 44.56 -41.30 2.67
CA GLU A 872 45.10 -40.56 1.52
C GLU A 872 44.10 -40.48 0.35
N ALA A 873 43.42 -41.58 0.05
CA ALA A 873 42.39 -41.62 -0.99
C ALA A 873 41.25 -40.63 -0.73
N TYR A 874 40.89 -40.41 0.54
CA TYR A 874 39.88 -39.44 0.94
C TYR A 874 40.43 -38.01 0.93
N ALA A 875 41.66 -37.81 1.43
CA ALA A 875 42.33 -36.50 1.42
C ALA A 875 42.44 -35.94 -0.01
N ARG A 876 42.82 -36.78 -0.99
CA ARG A 876 42.83 -36.43 -2.42
C ARG A 876 41.45 -36.09 -2.98
N ALA A 877 40.39 -36.69 -2.43
CA ALA A 877 39.02 -36.50 -2.91
C ALA A 877 38.40 -35.16 -2.49
N ILE A 878 38.80 -34.62 -1.33
CA ILE A 878 38.31 -33.33 -0.81
C ILE A 878 39.20 -32.14 -1.16
N VAL A 879 40.43 -32.38 -1.61
CA VAL A 879 41.40 -31.31 -1.90
C VAL A 879 40.99 -30.52 -3.14
N GLN A 880 41.13 -29.20 -3.08
CA GLN A 880 40.98 -28.34 -4.25
C GLN A 880 42.26 -28.40 -5.10
N PRO A 881 42.18 -28.31 -6.44
CA PRO A 881 43.38 -28.33 -7.28
C PRO A 881 44.36 -27.20 -6.89
N GLY A 882 45.63 -27.55 -6.68
CA GLY A 882 46.67 -26.63 -6.20
C GLY A 882 46.86 -26.58 -4.67
N GLN A 883 45.99 -27.23 -3.88
CA GLN A 883 46.20 -27.37 -2.43
C GLN A 883 46.88 -28.70 -2.07
N ALA A 884 47.80 -28.67 -1.09
CA ALA A 884 48.37 -29.88 -0.53
C ALA A 884 47.31 -30.66 0.26
N PHE A 885 47.23 -31.98 0.04
CA PHE A 885 46.26 -32.82 0.74
C PHE A 885 46.75 -33.11 2.18
N GLN A 886 45.86 -32.92 3.15
CA GLN A 886 46.17 -33.14 4.56
C GLN A 886 45.85 -34.59 4.93
N LEU A 887 46.89 -35.36 5.29
CA LEU A 887 46.78 -36.77 5.73
C LEU A 887 46.47 -36.91 7.22
N ARG A 888 46.40 -35.79 7.95
CA ARG A 888 46.12 -35.76 9.37
C ARG A 888 45.17 -34.60 9.66
N SER A 889 44.12 -34.89 10.41
CA SER A 889 43.32 -33.84 11.03
C SER A 889 43.87 -33.60 12.43
N ASP A 890 44.17 -32.34 12.71
CA ASP A 890 44.57 -31.92 14.04
C ASP A 890 43.45 -32.15 15.06
N ALA A 891 43.86 -32.25 16.33
CA ALA A 891 42.94 -32.19 17.45
C ALA A 891 42.20 -30.85 17.41
N ARG A 892 40.98 -30.81 17.96
CA ARG A 892 40.21 -29.57 18.11
C ARG A 892 39.74 -29.45 19.54
N GLN A 893 39.91 -28.26 20.09
CA GLN A 893 39.44 -27.94 21.42
C GLN A 893 38.69 -26.62 21.35
N LEU A 894 37.38 -26.71 21.13
CA LEU A 894 36.51 -25.57 20.84
C LEU A 894 35.83 -25.09 22.12
N VAL A 895 35.97 -23.81 22.42
CA VAL A 895 35.09 -23.09 23.36
C VAL A 895 34.22 -22.13 22.59
N THR A 896 32.91 -22.28 22.75
CA THR A 896 31.90 -21.40 22.14
C THR A 896 31.14 -20.66 23.23
N VAL A 897 31.04 -19.35 23.10
CA VAL A 897 30.32 -18.46 24.02
C VAL A 897 29.29 -17.65 23.24
N GLY A 898 28.02 -17.86 23.53
CA GLY A 898 26.89 -17.07 23.03
C GLY A 898 26.21 -16.30 24.16
N LEU A 899 25.45 -15.26 23.79
CA LEU A 899 24.77 -14.41 24.76
C LEU A 899 23.35 -14.05 24.30
N SER A 900 22.37 -14.30 25.17
CA SER A 900 21.00 -13.82 25.03
C SER A 900 20.61 -12.97 26.23
N GLN A 901 20.05 -11.80 25.98
CA GLN A 901 19.56 -10.86 26.99
C GLN A 901 18.11 -10.49 26.69
N THR A 902 17.25 -10.43 27.71
CA THR A 902 15.86 -10.01 27.55
C THR A 902 15.43 -9.13 28.71
N PHE A 903 14.98 -7.92 28.40
CA PHE A 903 14.38 -6.96 29.31
C PHE A 903 12.85 -7.03 29.17
N GLU A 904 12.17 -7.42 30.23
CA GLU A 904 10.70 -7.52 30.29
C GLU A 904 10.14 -6.56 31.34
N GLY A 905 9.14 -5.77 30.96
CA GLY A 905 8.41 -4.89 31.87
C GLY A 905 7.07 -5.51 32.27
N LYS A 906 6.77 -5.58 33.56
CA LYS A 906 5.41 -5.89 34.04
C LYS A 906 4.63 -4.58 34.15
N ARG A 907 3.46 -4.48 33.50
CA ARG A 907 2.57 -3.30 33.67
C ARG A 907 1.99 -3.24 35.09
N ARG A 908 1.79 -2.03 35.60
CA ARG A 908 0.98 -1.79 36.80
C ARG A 908 -0.47 -2.13 36.48
N ALA A 909 -1.15 -2.84 37.38
CA ALA A 909 -2.58 -3.11 37.24
C ALA A 909 -3.36 -1.81 37.45
N GLU A 910 -4.31 -1.50 36.56
CA GLU A 910 -5.26 -0.41 36.76
C GLU A 910 -6.25 -0.84 37.85
N GLY A 911 -6.43 0.00 38.87
CA GLY A 911 -7.22 -0.33 40.04
C GLY A 911 -8.72 -0.39 39.73
N SER A 912 -9.32 -1.56 39.96
CA SER A 912 -10.72 -1.75 40.40
C SER A 912 -11.12 -3.23 40.46
N ASP A 913 -10.38 -4.13 39.81
CA ASP A 913 -10.80 -5.53 39.72
C ASP A 913 -9.74 -6.49 40.27
N THR A 914 -9.97 -7.00 41.50
CA THR A 914 -9.08 -7.91 42.23
C THR A 914 -8.86 -9.24 41.51
N ALA A 915 -9.74 -9.63 40.58
CA ALA A 915 -9.56 -10.81 39.72
C ALA A 915 -8.53 -10.62 38.60
N SER A 916 -8.27 -9.37 38.17
CA SER A 916 -7.36 -9.05 37.06
C SER A 916 -5.88 -8.88 37.47
N VAL A 917 -5.61 -8.75 38.78
CA VAL A 917 -4.28 -8.48 39.36
C VAL A 917 -3.28 -9.61 39.08
N ALA A 918 -3.75 -10.83 38.86
CA ALA A 918 -2.89 -11.99 38.56
C ALA A 918 -2.30 -11.98 37.14
N ASN A 919 -2.91 -11.28 36.18
CA ASN A 919 -2.62 -11.41 34.75
C ASN A 919 -2.21 -10.09 34.07
N ALA A 920 -1.53 -9.19 34.77
CA ALA A 920 -0.96 -8.00 34.12
C ALA A 920 0.03 -8.45 33.02
N PRO A 921 -0.19 -8.07 31.74
CA PRO A 921 0.61 -8.56 30.62
C PRO A 921 2.07 -8.11 30.77
N LYS A 922 3.00 -9.05 30.53
CA LYS A 922 4.44 -8.78 30.43
C LYS A 922 4.72 -8.27 29.03
N LEU A 923 5.50 -7.20 28.93
CA LEU A 923 5.93 -6.61 27.67
C LEU A 923 7.44 -6.85 27.52
N ARG A 924 7.89 -7.37 26.37
CA ARG A 924 9.32 -7.39 26.06
C ARG A 924 9.75 -5.99 25.63
N LEU A 925 10.47 -5.30 26.50
CA LEU A 925 10.98 -3.95 26.23
C LEU A 925 12.09 -3.99 25.19
N LEU A 926 13.02 -4.93 25.37
CA LEU A 926 14.14 -5.17 24.45
C LEU A 926 14.67 -6.59 24.66
N SER A 927 14.87 -7.34 23.59
CA SER A 927 15.67 -8.57 23.61
C SER A 927 16.86 -8.38 22.68
N ILE A 928 18.03 -8.77 23.17
CA ILE A 928 19.30 -8.71 22.45
C ILE A 928 19.83 -10.13 22.37
N SER A 929 19.99 -10.66 21.17
CA SER A 929 20.58 -11.97 20.92
C SER A 929 21.85 -11.79 20.11
N THR A 930 22.98 -12.26 20.65
CA THR A 930 24.29 -12.20 20.01
C THR A 930 24.70 -13.61 19.59
N SER A 931 25.09 -13.77 18.32
CA SER A 931 25.58 -15.05 17.81
C SER A 931 26.83 -15.51 18.58
N PRO A 932 27.02 -16.82 18.79
CA PRO A 932 28.16 -17.30 19.55
C PRO A 932 29.51 -17.03 18.87
N VAL A 933 30.53 -16.73 19.69
CA VAL A 933 31.93 -16.63 19.27
C VAL A 933 32.65 -17.92 19.67
N THR A 934 33.45 -18.47 18.77
CA THR A 934 34.17 -19.75 18.95
C THR A 934 35.68 -19.56 18.84
N TYR A 935 36.39 -20.19 19.77
CA TYR A 935 37.86 -20.22 19.84
C TYR A 935 38.35 -21.67 19.88
N ASP A 936 39.34 -22.01 19.04
CA ASP A 936 39.99 -23.32 18.98
C ASP A 936 41.41 -23.24 19.58
N PHE A 937 41.58 -23.89 20.74
CA PHE A 937 42.87 -23.91 21.44
C PHE A 937 43.92 -24.77 20.74
N GLU A 938 43.54 -25.77 19.94
CA GLU A 938 44.52 -26.59 19.20
C GLU A 938 45.02 -25.86 17.97
N GLN A 939 44.11 -25.17 17.26
CA GLN A 939 44.50 -24.30 16.14
C GLN A 939 45.47 -23.20 16.60
N ALA A 940 45.23 -22.59 17.78
CA ALA A 940 46.08 -21.53 18.34
C ALA A 940 47.52 -21.98 18.65
N LYS A 941 47.77 -23.29 18.79
CA LYS A 941 49.12 -23.83 19.03
C LYS A 941 49.93 -23.97 17.76
N LEU A 942 49.28 -23.97 16.59
CA LEU A 942 49.95 -24.09 15.30
C LEU A 942 50.65 -22.76 14.94
N PRO A 943 51.82 -22.81 14.28
CA PRO A 943 52.45 -21.61 13.75
C PRO A 943 51.52 -20.92 12.75
N ASP A 944 51.60 -19.59 12.70
CA ASP A 944 50.82 -18.72 11.81
C ASP A 944 49.29 -18.77 12.04
N ARG A 945 48.84 -19.19 13.23
CA ARG A 945 47.43 -19.27 13.61
C ARG A 945 47.15 -18.57 14.94
N ASN A 946 45.96 -17.98 15.09
CA ASN A 946 45.55 -17.24 16.29
C ASN A 946 44.38 -17.88 17.08
N GLY A 947 43.81 -18.98 16.57
CA GLY A 947 42.76 -19.77 17.23
C GLY A 947 41.33 -19.26 17.09
N TRP A 948 41.09 -18.10 16.49
CA TRP A 948 39.73 -17.60 16.29
C TRP A 948 39.06 -18.30 15.11
N VAL A 949 37.88 -18.88 15.33
CA VAL A 949 37.13 -19.60 14.28
C VAL A 949 35.98 -18.77 13.72
N THR A 950 35.38 -17.89 14.54
CA THR A 950 34.21 -17.10 14.14
C THR A 950 34.61 -15.94 13.23
N GLU A 951 34.13 -15.96 11.99
CA GLU A 951 34.32 -14.87 11.02
C GLU A 951 33.34 -13.70 11.24
N THR A 952 32.08 -14.00 11.49
CA THR A 952 31.01 -12.99 11.56
C THR A 952 30.28 -13.03 12.90
N ILE A 953 29.95 -11.87 13.46
CA ILE A 953 29.06 -11.72 14.61
C ILE A 953 27.76 -11.04 14.22
N THR A 954 26.62 -11.61 14.61
CA THR A 954 25.29 -11.05 14.41
C THR A 954 24.66 -10.68 15.74
N ASN A 955 24.18 -9.44 15.85
CA ASN A 955 23.38 -8.94 16.98
C ASN A 955 21.96 -8.65 16.51
N SER A 956 20.98 -9.33 17.11
CA SER A 956 19.56 -9.15 16.81
C SER A 956 18.84 -8.50 17.99
N PHE A 957 18.06 -7.46 17.69
CA PHE A 957 17.31 -6.64 18.64
C PHE A 957 15.82 -6.74 18.34
N LEU A 958 15.01 -7.09 19.34
CA LEU A 958 13.55 -7.21 19.23
C LEU A 958 12.87 -6.41 20.34
N SER A 959 11.73 -5.78 20.04
CA SER A 959 10.95 -5.01 21.02
C SER A 959 9.46 -5.13 20.73
N ASP A 960 8.64 -5.21 21.78
CA ASP A 960 7.18 -5.20 21.67
C ASP A 960 6.62 -3.78 21.84
N LEU A 961 7.45 -2.77 22.14
CA LEU A 961 7.03 -1.37 22.30
C LEU A 961 6.61 -0.72 20.98
N VAL A 962 7.24 -1.16 19.90
CA VAL A 962 6.94 -0.74 18.53
C VAL A 962 6.56 -2.00 17.74
N PRO A 963 5.35 -2.08 17.18
CA PRO A 963 4.93 -3.24 16.39
C PRO A 963 5.91 -3.58 15.27
N GLY A 964 6.27 -4.85 15.16
CA GLY A 964 7.18 -5.33 14.10
C GLY A 964 8.61 -4.82 14.22
N PHE A 965 9.03 -4.25 15.36
CA PHE A 965 10.42 -3.82 15.55
C PHE A 965 11.38 -5.01 15.54
N ASN A 966 12.28 -5.01 14.56
CA ASN A 966 13.37 -5.94 14.42
C ASN A 966 14.58 -5.20 13.86
N LEU A 967 15.73 -5.36 14.48
CA LEU A 967 17.01 -4.85 13.99
C LEU A 967 18.05 -5.96 14.08
N SER A 968 18.69 -6.31 12.97
CA SER A 968 19.77 -7.29 12.91
C SER A 968 21.01 -6.63 12.31
N LEU A 969 22.13 -6.75 13.01
CA LEU A 969 23.41 -6.17 12.62
C LEU A 969 24.44 -7.30 12.51
N SER A 970 24.99 -7.53 11.32
CA SER A 970 26.05 -8.53 11.12
C SER A 970 27.36 -7.85 10.75
N HIS A 971 28.40 -8.12 11.52
CA HIS A 971 29.75 -7.61 11.32
C HIS A 971 30.69 -8.76 10.97
N ASP A 972 31.53 -8.56 9.97
CA ASP A 972 32.73 -9.33 9.73
C ASP A 972 33.81 -8.87 10.71
N LEU A 973 34.34 -9.78 11.50
CA LEU A 973 35.23 -9.44 12.60
C LEU A 973 36.68 -9.19 12.14
N TRP A 974 37.09 -9.75 11.01
CA TRP A 974 38.51 -9.84 10.64
C TRP A 974 38.79 -9.20 9.29
N GLU A 975 39.90 -8.48 9.20
CA GLU A 975 40.58 -8.15 7.95
C GLU A 975 41.60 -9.26 7.67
N GLY A 976 41.28 -10.16 6.72
CA GLY A 976 42.03 -11.39 6.45
C GLY A 976 41.26 -12.67 6.84
N GLN A 977 41.83 -13.85 6.60
CA GLN A 977 41.18 -15.13 6.92
C GLN A 977 41.16 -15.34 8.45
N ALA A 978 39.98 -15.57 9.02
CA ALA A 978 39.85 -15.87 10.45
C ALA A 978 40.72 -17.08 10.84
N GLY A 979 41.35 -16.98 12.01
CA GLY A 979 42.24 -18.02 12.51
C GLY A 979 43.69 -17.88 12.04
N SER A 980 44.00 -16.99 11.10
CA SER A 980 45.36 -16.68 10.64
C SER A 980 46.04 -15.66 11.57
N ASP A 981 47.33 -15.76 11.81
CA ASP A 981 48.10 -14.75 12.57
C ASP A 981 48.17 -13.39 11.85
N THR A 982 48.12 -13.40 10.52
CA THR A 982 48.02 -12.22 9.66
C THR A 982 46.65 -11.54 9.70
N SER A 983 45.63 -12.18 10.30
CA SER A 983 44.29 -11.57 10.40
C SER A 983 44.25 -10.51 11.49
N ARG A 984 43.68 -9.34 11.16
CA ARG A 984 43.54 -8.21 12.09
C ARG A 984 42.09 -8.06 12.50
N PHE A 985 41.83 -7.89 13.80
CA PHE A 985 40.47 -7.59 14.27
C PHE A 985 40.06 -6.18 13.83
N ASP A 986 39.18 -6.10 12.86
CA ASP A 986 38.67 -4.87 12.27
C ASP A 986 37.18 -5.05 11.92
N PRO A 987 36.26 -4.92 12.89
CA PRO A 987 34.84 -5.19 12.67
C PRO A 987 34.23 -4.34 11.55
N PHE A 988 33.88 -4.96 10.43
CA PHE A 988 33.25 -4.32 9.28
C PHE A 988 31.77 -4.70 9.22
N LEU A 989 30.88 -3.72 9.31
CA LEU A 989 29.45 -3.94 9.17
C LEU A 989 29.13 -4.44 7.75
N GLN A 990 28.76 -5.71 7.60
CA GLN A 990 28.42 -6.32 6.32
C GLN A 990 26.92 -6.27 6.01
N ARG A 991 26.06 -6.45 7.02
CA ARG A 991 24.61 -6.50 6.85
C ARG A 991 23.87 -5.74 7.95
N VAL A 992 22.85 -4.98 7.54
CA VAL A 992 21.85 -4.38 8.44
C VAL A 992 20.48 -4.76 7.91
N ASP A 993 19.62 -5.29 8.77
CA ASP A 993 18.20 -5.48 8.49
C ASP A 993 17.41 -4.80 9.59
N ALA A 994 16.62 -3.78 9.26
CA ALA A 994 15.79 -3.05 10.22
C ALA A 994 14.35 -2.95 9.72
N SER A 995 13.38 -3.18 10.59
CA SER A 995 11.97 -3.02 10.28
C SER A 995 11.19 -2.56 11.51
N PHE A 996 10.18 -1.71 11.32
CA PHE A 996 9.25 -1.33 12.38
C PHE A 996 7.96 -0.74 11.78
N ALA A 997 6.87 -0.73 12.56
CA ALA A 997 5.61 -0.13 12.16
C ALA A 997 5.08 0.85 13.22
N ILE A 998 4.53 1.96 12.75
CA ILE A 998 3.90 3.01 13.53
C ILE A 998 2.43 3.06 13.13
N SER A 999 1.54 3.02 14.10
CA SER A 999 0.11 3.21 13.90
C SER A 999 -0.43 4.26 14.88
N SER A 1000 -1.67 4.72 14.66
CA SER A 1000 -2.37 5.55 15.65
C SER A 1000 -2.44 4.88 17.03
N ASN A 1001 -2.46 3.55 17.09
CA ASN A 1001 -2.43 2.80 18.36
C ASN A 1001 -1.02 2.75 18.95
N THR A 1002 0.01 2.64 18.12
CA THR A 1002 1.42 2.73 18.55
C THR A 1002 1.72 4.09 19.18
N LEU A 1003 1.30 5.19 18.53
CA LEU A 1003 1.50 6.55 19.03
C LEU A 1003 0.77 6.78 20.37
N ARG A 1004 -0.46 6.27 20.50
CA ARG A 1004 -1.22 6.31 21.76
C ARG A 1004 -0.60 5.43 22.85
N ALA A 1005 -0.15 4.22 22.51
CA ALA A 1005 0.49 3.31 23.44
C ALA A 1005 1.81 3.87 23.97
N ILE A 1006 2.69 4.36 23.09
CA ILE A 1006 3.95 5.01 23.47
C ILE A 1006 3.67 6.29 24.27
N GLY A 1007 2.74 7.13 23.80
CA GLY A 1007 2.32 8.34 24.52
C GLY A 1007 1.81 8.05 25.93
N SER A 1008 1.09 6.94 26.12
CA SER A 1008 0.61 6.50 27.44
C SER A 1008 1.74 6.04 28.37
N ILE A 1009 2.85 5.52 27.83
CA ILE A 1009 4.02 5.12 28.62
C ILE A 1009 4.77 6.32 29.19
N PHE A 1010 4.82 7.42 28.44
CA PHE A 1010 5.48 8.66 28.86
C PHE A 1010 4.54 9.69 29.51
N GLY A 1011 3.29 9.31 29.79
CA GLY A 1011 2.31 10.21 30.43
C GLY A 1011 1.81 11.36 29.54
N LEU A 1012 2.04 11.28 28.23
CA LEU A 1012 1.67 12.30 27.23
C LEU A 1012 0.28 12.08 26.62
N ALA A 1013 -0.32 10.91 26.83
CA ALA A 1013 -1.66 10.58 26.36
C ALA A 1013 -2.66 10.60 27.54
N GLY A 1014 -3.25 11.77 27.82
CA GLY A 1014 -4.40 11.91 28.71
C GLY A 1014 -5.68 11.54 27.97
N GLY A 1015 -6.15 10.30 28.13
CA GLY A 1015 -7.42 9.85 27.58
C GLY A 1015 -7.69 8.42 28.01
N THR A 1016 -8.58 8.26 28.99
CA THR A 1016 -9.12 6.97 29.42
C THR A 1016 -9.69 6.22 28.21
N PRO A 1017 -9.45 4.90 28.08
CA PRO A 1017 -10.06 4.12 27.02
C PRO A 1017 -11.57 4.08 27.26
N SER A 1018 -12.37 4.59 26.31
CA SER A 1018 -13.77 4.21 26.24
C SER A 1018 -13.80 2.71 25.93
N THR A 1019 -14.25 1.92 26.91
CA THR A 1019 -14.44 0.47 26.82
C THR A 1019 -15.49 0.04 25.78
N GLY A 1020 -16.10 0.99 25.06
CA GLY A 1020 -17.11 0.75 24.03
C GLY A 1020 -16.56 0.35 22.65
N ASP A 1021 -15.30 0.66 22.33
CA ASP A 1021 -14.80 0.50 20.95
C ASP A 1021 -14.04 -0.82 20.71
N ARG A 1022 -13.75 -1.59 21.77
CA ARG A 1022 -13.14 -2.93 21.63
C ARG A 1022 -14.13 -4.03 21.23
N ARG A 1023 -15.44 -3.81 21.35
CA ARG A 1023 -16.45 -4.86 21.09
C ARG A 1023 -16.93 -4.95 19.64
N ARG A 1024 -16.68 -3.97 18.77
CA ARG A 1024 -17.16 -4.04 17.37
C ARG A 1024 -16.20 -4.72 16.39
N ASP A 1025 -14.92 -4.85 16.76
CA ASP A 1025 -13.91 -5.47 15.88
C ASP A 1025 -13.54 -6.92 16.27
N GLU A 1026 -14.04 -7.45 17.39
CA GLU A 1026 -13.64 -8.77 17.91
C GLU A 1026 -14.75 -9.84 18.05
N GLU A 1027 -16.00 -9.58 17.69
CA GLU A 1027 -17.04 -10.64 17.62
C GLU A 1027 -17.14 -11.25 16.21
N ILE A 1028 -16.13 -12.03 15.83
CA ILE A 1028 -16.34 -13.14 14.89
C ILE A 1028 -16.60 -14.39 15.74
N PRO A 1029 -17.80 -15.02 15.65
CA PRO A 1029 -18.09 -16.25 16.37
C PRO A 1029 -17.02 -17.31 16.12
N SER A 1030 -16.46 -17.84 17.22
CA SER A 1030 -15.31 -18.72 17.29
C SER A 1030 -15.51 -20.14 16.72
N TYR A 1031 -16.47 -20.35 15.82
CA TYR A 1031 -16.61 -21.59 15.04
C TYR A 1031 -16.02 -21.51 13.61
N ILE A 1032 -15.44 -20.37 13.21
CA ILE A 1032 -14.72 -20.20 11.92
C ILE A 1032 -13.19 -20.08 12.12
N ALA A 1033 -12.68 -20.38 13.32
CA ALA A 1033 -11.24 -20.40 13.60
C ALA A 1033 -10.61 -21.79 13.32
N ARG A 1034 -10.74 -22.30 12.07
CA ARG A 1034 -9.97 -23.47 11.59
C ARG A 1034 -9.99 -23.62 10.06
N SER A 1035 -9.81 -22.52 9.33
CA SER A 1035 -9.25 -22.58 7.96
C SER A 1035 -8.08 -21.62 7.89
N GLY A 1036 -6.87 -22.15 7.75
CA GLY A 1036 -5.62 -21.41 7.89
C GLY A 1036 -5.52 -20.19 6.97
N ARG A 1037 -5.67 -19.00 7.54
CA ARG A 1037 -4.77 -17.89 7.24
C ARG A 1037 -3.61 -18.04 8.21
N ARG A 1038 -2.53 -18.68 7.77
CA ARG A 1038 -1.23 -18.49 8.43
C ARG A 1038 -0.94 -17.00 8.32
N THR A 1039 -0.79 -16.34 9.46
CA THR A 1039 0.01 -15.13 9.59
C THR A 1039 1.43 -15.47 9.11
N GLN A 1040 1.65 -15.40 7.80
CA GLN A 1040 3.00 -15.33 7.26
C GLN A 1040 3.59 -13.99 7.72
N PRO A 1041 4.87 -13.93 8.13
CA PRO A 1041 5.57 -12.66 8.22
C PRO A 1041 5.45 -12.00 6.84
N GLY A 1042 4.83 -10.82 6.81
CA GLY A 1042 4.45 -10.15 5.57
C GLY A 1042 5.67 -9.99 4.66
N SER A 1043 5.65 -10.67 3.51
CA SER A 1043 6.40 -10.23 2.35
C SER A 1043 5.94 -8.80 2.03
N PHE A 1044 6.87 -7.86 1.90
CA PHE A 1044 6.61 -6.45 1.56
C PHE A 1044 5.80 -6.27 0.26
N TYR A 1045 5.67 -7.33 -0.53
CA TYR A 1045 5.00 -7.34 -1.83
C TYR A 1045 3.53 -7.80 -1.76
N SER A 1046 2.98 -8.06 -0.57
CA SER A 1046 1.55 -8.38 -0.42
C SER A 1046 0.71 -7.10 -0.58
N THR A 1047 0.06 -6.94 -1.73
CA THR A 1047 -0.94 -5.87 -1.96
C THR A 1047 -2.32 -6.21 -1.41
N SER A 1048 -2.46 -7.32 -0.67
CA SER A 1048 -3.71 -7.74 -0.01
C SER A 1048 -4.10 -6.85 1.19
N GLN A 1049 -4.24 -5.54 0.95
CA GLN A 1049 -5.03 -4.68 1.84
C GLN A 1049 -6.48 -4.78 1.40
N ALA A 1050 -7.32 -5.31 2.30
CA ALA A 1050 -8.76 -5.50 2.08
C ALA A 1050 -9.43 -4.23 1.49
N PRO A 1051 -10.37 -4.40 0.56
CA PRO A 1051 -11.10 -3.30 -0.05
C PRO A 1051 -11.82 -2.45 1.01
N LEU A 1052 -11.92 -1.16 0.71
CA LEU A 1052 -12.43 -0.11 1.58
C LEU A 1052 -13.93 -0.31 1.84
N ARG A 1053 -14.29 -0.46 3.13
CA ARG A 1053 -15.70 -0.40 3.56
C ARG A 1053 -16.13 1.07 3.73
N PRO A 1054 -17.35 1.46 3.31
CA PRO A 1054 -17.83 2.83 3.49
C PRO A 1054 -17.96 3.21 4.98
N GLY A 1055 -17.56 4.43 5.34
CA GLY A 1055 -17.95 5.08 6.60
C GLY A 1055 -16.97 5.03 7.78
N THR A 1056 -15.84 4.33 7.70
CA THR A 1056 -14.84 4.30 8.79
C THR A 1056 -13.57 5.03 8.39
N ALA A 1057 -13.27 6.17 9.03
CA ALA A 1057 -11.97 6.83 8.89
C ALA A 1057 -10.85 5.85 9.31
N ARG A 1058 -9.95 5.48 8.39
CA ARG A 1058 -8.85 4.57 8.73
C ARG A 1058 -7.87 5.27 9.67
N ALA A 1059 -7.52 4.58 10.75
CA ALA A 1059 -6.39 4.96 11.59
C ALA A 1059 -5.10 4.97 10.75
N PHE A 1060 -4.22 5.94 11.01
CA PHE A 1060 -2.92 6.03 10.36
C PHE A 1060 -2.09 4.76 10.63
N SER A 1061 -1.46 4.23 9.59
CA SER A 1061 -0.45 3.18 9.70
C SER A 1061 0.69 3.41 8.72
N ALA A 1062 1.92 3.26 9.19
CA ALA A 1062 3.15 3.32 8.41
C ALA A 1062 4.09 2.19 8.83
N SER A 1063 4.68 1.49 7.87
CA SER A 1063 5.72 0.48 8.08
C SER A 1063 6.97 0.85 7.30
N PHE A 1064 8.11 0.64 7.93
CA PHE A 1064 9.43 0.99 7.41
C PHE A 1064 10.31 -0.24 7.39
N ASN A 1065 11.12 -0.39 6.36
CA ASN A 1065 12.11 -1.43 6.25
C ASN A 1065 13.38 -0.92 5.59
N TYR A 1066 14.52 -1.30 6.15
CA TYR A 1066 15.83 -0.93 5.67
C TYR A 1066 16.69 -2.17 5.61
N SER A 1067 17.37 -2.36 4.48
CA SER A 1067 18.32 -3.45 4.29
C SER A 1067 19.60 -2.92 3.66
N LEU A 1068 20.74 -3.20 4.27
CA LEU A 1068 22.08 -2.99 3.73
C LEU A 1068 22.76 -4.34 3.60
N THR A 1069 23.35 -4.63 2.45
CA THR A 1069 24.30 -5.72 2.26
C THR A 1069 25.50 -5.19 1.50
N ARG A 1070 26.70 -5.40 2.05
CA ARG A 1070 27.98 -5.07 1.41
C ARG A 1070 29.05 -6.07 1.83
N SER A 1071 30.00 -6.35 0.96
CA SER A 1071 31.20 -7.10 1.28
C SER A 1071 32.36 -6.17 1.59
N ARG A 1072 33.34 -6.66 2.37
CA ARG A 1072 34.58 -5.91 2.64
C ARG A 1072 35.29 -5.59 1.31
N PRO A 1073 35.78 -4.34 1.11
CA PRO A 1073 36.59 -4.00 -0.06
C PRO A 1073 37.84 -4.86 -0.15
N ILE A 1074 38.02 -5.55 -1.28
CA ILE A 1074 39.27 -6.24 -1.60
C ILE A 1074 40.20 -5.21 -2.24
N PRO A 1075 41.48 -5.10 -1.82
CA PRO A 1075 42.45 -4.19 -2.41
C PRO A 1075 42.92 -4.67 -3.80
N ALA A 1076 42.00 -4.83 -4.74
CA ALA A 1076 42.27 -5.16 -6.14
C ALA A 1076 41.86 -3.96 -7.04
N PRO A 1077 42.74 -3.47 -7.94
CA PRO A 1077 42.42 -2.34 -8.81
C PRO A 1077 41.19 -2.62 -9.68
N GLY A 1078 40.19 -1.74 -9.62
CA GLY A 1078 39.02 -1.78 -10.51
C GLY A 1078 37.88 -2.72 -10.10
N VAL A 1079 37.97 -3.42 -8.96
CA VAL A 1079 36.88 -4.28 -8.45
C VAL A 1079 36.16 -3.58 -7.30
N THR A 1080 35.05 -2.89 -7.60
CA THR A 1080 34.14 -2.40 -6.55
C THR A 1080 33.29 -3.58 -6.05
N PRO A 1081 33.29 -3.86 -4.73
CA PRO A 1081 32.46 -4.93 -4.21
C PRO A 1081 30.97 -4.60 -4.38
N PRO A 1082 30.11 -5.61 -4.59
CA PRO A 1082 28.68 -5.36 -4.67
C PRO A 1082 28.17 -4.81 -3.33
N GLU A 1083 27.58 -3.62 -3.38
CA GLU A 1083 26.87 -2.99 -2.27
C GLU A 1083 25.41 -2.77 -2.68
N SER A 1084 24.48 -3.06 -1.79
CA SER A 1084 23.06 -2.83 -1.98
C SER A 1084 22.45 -2.29 -0.71
N GLN A 1085 21.90 -1.08 -0.80
CA GLN A 1085 21.18 -0.40 0.27
C GLN A 1085 19.78 -0.03 -0.22
N ASN A 1086 18.76 -0.56 0.44
CA ASN A 1086 17.37 -0.35 0.07
C ASN A 1086 16.56 0.12 1.28
N LEU A 1087 15.65 1.07 1.03
CA LEU A 1087 14.69 1.60 1.99
C LEU A 1087 13.28 1.41 1.42
N GLY A 1088 12.44 0.69 2.14
CA GLY A 1088 11.01 0.57 1.85
C GLY A 1088 10.16 1.31 2.88
N VAL A 1089 9.08 1.91 2.38
CA VAL A 1089 8.08 2.62 3.19
C VAL A 1089 6.71 2.27 2.65
N THR A 1090 5.80 1.87 3.54
CA THR A 1090 4.37 1.69 3.21
C THR A 1090 3.55 2.47 4.22
N THR A 1091 2.66 3.32 3.75
CA THR A 1091 1.82 4.20 4.58
C THR A 1091 0.40 4.22 4.05
N SER A 1092 -0.57 4.20 4.94
CA SER A 1092 -1.99 4.39 4.61
C SER A 1092 -2.70 5.22 5.67
N PHE A 1093 -3.53 6.15 5.23
CA PHE A 1093 -4.38 6.95 6.11
C PHE A 1093 -5.54 7.56 5.32
N SER A 1094 -6.55 8.04 6.04
CA SER A 1094 -7.67 8.79 5.47
C SER A 1094 -7.52 10.28 5.81
N PRO A 1095 -7.16 11.15 4.85
CA PRO A 1095 -7.10 12.60 5.09
C PRO A 1095 -8.45 13.17 5.55
N THR A 1096 -9.55 12.62 5.03
CA THR A 1096 -10.94 12.94 5.40
C THR A 1096 -11.78 11.65 5.32
N PRO A 1097 -13.03 11.61 5.83
CA PRO A 1097 -13.87 10.41 5.74
C PRO A 1097 -14.16 9.89 4.33
N PHE A 1098 -14.08 10.77 3.32
CA PHE A 1098 -14.37 10.43 1.91
C PHE A 1098 -13.11 10.22 1.06
N TRP A 1099 -11.93 10.35 1.66
CA TRP A 1099 -10.65 10.18 0.96
C TRP A 1099 -9.81 9.13 1.66
N SER A 1100 -9.19 8.25 0.88
CA SER A 1100 -8.18 7.31 1.35
C SER A 1100 -6.93 7.42 0.52
N LEU A 1101 -5.79 7.49 1.21
CA LEU A 1101 -4.47 7.49 0.60
C LEU A 1101 -3.72 6.22 1.01
N SER A 1102 -3.13 5.55 0.04
CA SER A 1102 -2.09 4.54 0.25
C SER A 1102 -0.84 4.92 -0.53
N TRP A 1103 0.31 4.74 0.10
CA TRP A 1103 1.61 5.09 -0.45
C TRP A 1103 2.61 3.98 -0.10
N THR A 1104 3.16 3.35 -1.13
CA THR A 1104 4.20 2.32 -1.02
C THR A 1104 5.37 2.72 -1.89
N THR A 1105 6.58 2.77 -1.33
CA THR A 1105 7.80 3.10 -2.07
C THR A 1105 8.95 2.22 -1.65
N GLN A 1106 9.79 1.85 -2.62
CA GLN A 1106 11.06 1.17 -2.44
C GLN A 1106 12.14 2.01 -3.15
N TYR A 1107 13.13 2.44 -2.38
CA TYR A 1107 14.19 3.34 -2.82
C TYR A 1107 15.55 2.67 -2.64
N SER A 1108 16.29 2.52 -3.74
CA SER A 1108 17.68 2.06 -3.70
C SER A 1108 18.57 3.26 -3.42
N ILE A 1109 19.14 3.29 -2.22
CA ILE A 1109 20.07 4.32 -1.78
C ILE A 1109 21.38 4.21 -2.57
N THR A 1110 21.86 2.99 -2.83
CA THR A 1110 23.07 2.76 -3.63
C THR A 1110 22.97 3.35 -5.02
N ARG A 1111 21.82 3.19 -5.69
CA ARG A 1111 21.61 3.67 -7.06
C ARG A 1111 21.01 5.08 -7.13
N GLY A 1112 20.60 5.67 -6.01
CA GLY A 1112 19.88 6.94 -5.99
C GLY A 1112 18.56 6.94 -6.76
N THR A 1113 17.89 5.78 -6.87
CA THR A 1113 16.69 5.61 -7.70
C THR A 1113 15.56 4.89 -6.99
N PHE A 1114 14.32 5.21 -7.35
CA PHE A 1114 13.14 4.47 -6.93
C PHE A 1114 13.05 3.15 -7.71
N GLU A 1115 13.15 2.03 -7.00
CA GLU A 1115 12.91 0.70 -7.55
C GLU A 1115 11.40 0.46 -7.71
N GLY A 1116 10.57 1.00 -6.82
CA GLY A 1116 9.12 0.96 -6.94
C GLY A 1116 8.50 2.15 -6.25
N HIS A 1117 7.47 2.74 -6.84
CA HIS A 1117 6.75 3.85 -6.21
C HIS A 1117 5.29 3.84 -6.62
N VAL A 1118 4.41 3.58 -5.65
CA VAL A 1118 2.97 3.45 -5.84
C VAL A 1118 2.28 4.41 -4.89
N VAL A 1119 1.44 5.29 -5.44
CA VAL A 1119 0.58 6.17 -4.67
C VAL A 1119 -0.83 5.99 -5.21
N ARG A 1120 -1.75 5.54 -4.36
CA ARG A 1120 -3.17 5.41 -4.70
C ARG A 1120 -3.97 6.33 -3.82
N LEU A 1121 -4.71 7.23 -4.46
CA LEU A 1121 -5.61 8.16 -3.82
C LEU A 1121 -7.02 7.84 -4.31
N GLU A 1122 -7.91 7.50 -3.41
CA GLU A 1122 -9.29 7.17 -3.73
C GLU A 1122 -10.25 8.16 -3.07
N ARG A 1123 -11.30 8.50 -3.80
CA ARG A 1123 -12.39 9.35 -3.35
C ARG A 1123 -13.71 8.63 -3.48
N ASP A 1124 -14.45 8.59 -2.38
CA ASP A 1124 -15.85 8.18 -2.36
C ASP A 1124 -16.73 9.31 -2.91
N LEU A 1125 -17.50 9.02 -3.96
CA LEU A 1125 -18.39 9.93 -4.68
C LEU A 1125 -19.86 9.47 -4.58
N HIS A 1126 -20.25 8.82 -3.48
CA HIS A 1126 -21.60 8.31 -3.22
C HIS A 1126 -21.86 6.96 -3.91
N GLU A 1127 -22.43 6.93 -5.14
CA GLU A 1127 -22.63 5.67 -5.90
C GLU A 1127 -21.40 5.28 -6.73
N TRP A 1128 -20.39 6.14 -6.76
CA TRP A 1128 -19.17 5.95 -7.54
C TRP A 1128 -17.95 6.07 -6.64
N ARG A 1129 -16.87 5.38 -6.99
CA ARG A 1129 -15.55 5.64 -6.43
C ARG A 1129 -14.61 6.06 -7.55
N ALA A 1130 -13.85 7.11 -7.29
CA ALA A 1130 -12.80 7.58 -8.17
C ALA A 1130 -11.43 7.20 -7.59
N GLY A 1131 -10.62 6.51 -8.39
CA GLY A 1131 -9.25 6.16 -8.06
C GLY A 1131 -8.24 6.93 -8.91
N PHE A 1132 -7.28 7.55 -8.25
CA PHE A 1132 -6.11 8.20 -8.85
C PHE A 1132 -4.88 7.40 -8.45
N ASN A 1133 -4.28 6.73 -9.44
CA ASN A 1133 -3.17 5.82 -9.19
C ASN A 1133 -1.94 6.32 -9.93
N PHE A 1134 -0.86 6.55 -9.17
CA PHE A 1134 0.48 6.75 -9.69
C PHE A 1134 1.30 5.49 -9.40
N VAL A 1135 1.94 4.95 -10.43
CA VAL A 1135 2.72 3.72 -10.33
C VAL A 1135 4.01 3.91 -11.13
N LYS A 1136 5.17 3.70 -10.50
CA LYS A 1136 6.48 3.70 -11.15
C LYS A 1136 7.18 2.38 -10.88
N ASN A 1137 7.73 1.79 -11.94
CA ASN A 1137 8.35 0.49 -11.92
C ASN A 1137 9.89 0.53 -11.84
N PRO A 1138 10.56 -0.59 -11.52
CA PRO A 1138 12.02 -0.66 -11.44
C PRO A 1138 12.72 -0.37 -12.77
N SER A 1139 12.04 -0.64 -13.90
CA SER A 1139 12.56 -0.32 -15.24
C SER A 1139 12.50 1.18 -15.58
N GLY A 1140 11.98 2.02 -14.67
CA GLY A 1140 11.85 3.47 -14.85
C GLY A 1140 10.59 3.91 -15.59
N THR A 1141 9.75 2.97 -16.06
CA THR A 1141 8.44 3.27 -16.63
C THR A 1141 7.49 3.66 -15.50
N PHE A 1142 6.69 4.70 -15.72
CA PHE A 1142 5.63 5.09 -14.82
C PHE A 1142 4.30 5.15 -15.57
N ALA A 1143 3.23 4.93 -14.84
CA ALA A 1143 1.85 5.02 -15.29
C ALA A 1143 1.07 5.88 -14.30
N ILE A 1144 0.26 6.78 -14.84
CA ILE A 1144 -0.79 7.46 -14.10
C ILE A 1144 -2.08 6.99 -14.74
N TYR A 1145 -2.97 6.41 -13.94
CA TYR A 1145 -4.28 6.02 -14.43
C TYR A 1145 -5.37 6.49 -13.47
N PHE A 1146 -6.44 6.95 -14.10
CA PHE A 1146 -7.67 7.34 -13.45
C PHE A 1146 -8.72 6.28 -13.78
N SER A 1147 -9.42 5.82 -12.75
CA SER A 1147 -10.50 4.84 -12.88
C SER A 1147 -11.70 5.32 -12.08
N ILE A 1148 -12.89 5.19 -12.65
CA ILE A 1148 -14.14 5.36 -11.91
C ILE A 1148 -14.89 4.03 -11.97
N TYR A 1149 -15.45 3.61 -10.84
CA TYR A 1149 -16.30 2.43 -10.76
C TYR A 1149 -17.55 2.70 -9.94
N LEU A 1150 -18.62 1.99 -10.25
CA LEU A 1150 -19.92 2.07 -9.57
C LEU A 1150 -19.88 1.15 -8.33
N THR A 1151 -20.25 1.65 -7.17
CA THR A 1151 -20.22 0.91 -5.88
C THR A 1151 -21.52 0.17 -5.55
N ASP A 1152 -22.61 0.47 -6.27
CA ASP A 1152 -23.98 0.10 -5.91
C ASP A 1152 -24.45 -1.30 -6.33
N LEU A 1153 -23.55 -2.13 -6.90
CA LEU A 1153 -23.83 -3.52 -7.27
C LEU A 1153 -23.07 -4.53 -6.38
N PRO A 1154 -23.21 -4.50 -5.03
CA PRO A 1154 -22.47 -5.38 -4.13
C PRO A 1154 -22.95 -6.85 -4.13
N ASP A 1155 -24.14 -7.12 -4.69
CA ASP A 1155 -24.77 -8.45 -4.69
C ASP A 1155 -24.28 -9.38 -5.82
N LEU A 1156 -23.69 -8.82 -6.89
CA LEU A 1156 -22.66 -9.56 -7.61
C LEU A 1156 -21.51 -9.72 -6.61
N LYS A 1157 -21.35 -10.92 -6.03
CA LYS A 1157 -20.19 -11.30 -5.19
C LYS A 1157 -18.89 -11.34 -6.01
N PHE A 1158 -18.62 -10.28 -6.74
CA PHE A 1158 -17.45 -10.04 -7.55
C PHE A 1158 -16.74 -8.82 -6.98
N ASP A 1159 -15.47 -8.98 -6.65
CA ASP A 1159 -14.65 -7.86 -6.17
C ASP A 1159 -14.26 -7.00 -7.39
N TYR A 1160 -14.86 -5.80 -7.49
CA TYR A 1160 -14.59 -4.86 -8.58
C TYR A 1160 -13.24 -4.16 -8.43
N ASP A 1161 -12.65 -4.22 -7.23
CA ASP A 1161 -11.30 -3.74 -6.98
C ASP A 1161 -10.33 -4.80 -7.54
N GLN A 1162 -9.78 -4.52 -8.73
CA GLN A 1162 -8.89 -5.40 -9.52
C GLN A 1162 -7.57 -5.83 -8.82
N THR A 1163 -7.51 -5.84 -7.49
CA THR A 1163 -6.37 -6.31 -6.69
C THR A 1163 -6.35 -7.82 -6.46
N THR A 1164 -7.42 -8.55 -6.83
CA THR A 1164 -7.55 -10.01 -6.60
C THR A 1164 -6.95 -10.91 -7.68
N PHE A 1165 -5.84 -10.50 -8.32
CA PHE A 1165 -4.91 -11.48 -8.90
C PHE A 1165 -3.97 -12.12 -7.87
N GLU A 1166 -4.09 -11.72 -6.60
CA GLU A 1166 -3.36 -12.28 -5.46
C GLU A 1166 -4.35 -12.89 -4.46
N ASP A 1167 -4.54 -14.21 -4.53
CA ASP A 1167 -4.64 -15.08 -3.33
C ASP A 1167 -4.38 -16.54 -3.71
#